data_AF-A0A1M6ANI1-F1
#
_entry.id   AF-A0A1M6ANI1-F1
#
_cell.length_a   1.000
_cell.length_b   1.000
_cell.length_c   1.000
_cell.angle_alpha   90.00
_cell.angle_beta   90.00
_cell.angle_gamma   90.00
#
_symmetry.space_group_name_H-M   'P 1'
#
loop_
_entity.id
_entity.type
_entity.pdbx_description
1 polymer ?
#
loop_
_entity_poly.entity_id
_entity_poly.type
_entity_poly.pdbx_seq_one_letter_code
_entity_poly.pdbx_strand_id
1 'polypeptide(L)'
;MFARLARAILGTSNDRALKAYRSRVPAINALEPQMAALSDEALKAKTPEFRQRLANGEALDNLLPEAFAVCREASKRVLGMRHFDVQLIGGMVLHEGRIAEMKTGEGKTLVATLPAYLNGLTGKGVHLVTVNDYLASRDAEEMGRLYNWLGLTVDTIVYGKTDQQRRDAYACDITYGTNNEFGFDYLRDNMKYRLDEMVQRPFSYAIVDEVDSILIDEARTPLIISGPTDDTSDLYNRVNAVVRLIAQEAENFEKDEKNKTVSLTEAGNEAVSAALTEVGLLEEGDLYDFHNVTLVHHVNQSLRAHTLFSRDVDYIVSRDGKIVIIDEFTGRMMEGRRYSDGLHQALEAKEGVEVQPENQTLASITFQNYFRLYPKLSGMTGTASTEADEFAEIYKLEVVEIPTNLPVARADSDDEVYRTAREKYDAVANLIQECRERGQPCLVGTTSIEKSELISDLLKKKGVPHQVLNARYHEQEAAIISQAGRPGAVTIATNMAGRGTDIKLGGNAEMLARATFPGEPDGPEFEARLAEIRREVEGSAARVKEAGGLFVIGTERHESRRIDNQLRGRSGRQGDPGASRFFLSLEDDLMRIFGSDRMGGMLEKLGLKEGEAIIHPWINKALEKAQKKVEARNFDTRKNLLKYDDVMNDQRKEVYAQRKSFMQAQDVQETVAEMRREVIDDMVAAAIPENAYPEQWDVEGLQSRVMEILGLDLPVVEWSREEGIDETQIRERILEAAETSYAARAANIGIERMREVEKSLLLMVFDKVWKDHLLSLDHLRQGIGLRAYGQRDPLNEYKSEAFNLFNAMLGEMREETTRWLMQVNLGPDAPMPSPEPVSILDARHPAPDSGDPLLGYDAALGEYGNAAPLAAARVAEGVDPHDPSTWDRTPRNAPCPCGSGKKYKHCHGRA
;
A
#
# COMPACT_ATOMS: atom_id res chain seq x y z
N MET A 1 -29.70 -1.66 -32.59
CA MET A 1 -30.52 -2.85 -32.91
C MET A 1 -29.65 -4.03 -33.35
N PHE A 2 -28.76 -3.86 -34.35
CA PHE A 2 -27.79 -4.89 -34.77
C PHE A 2 -26.86 -5.43 -33.66
N ALA A 3 -26.34 -4.57 -32.77
CA ALA A 3 -25.51 -5.00 -31.64
C ALA A 3 -26.25 -5.90 -30.62
N ARG A 4 -27.57 -5.71 -30.46
CA ARG A 4 -28.40 -6.58 -29.59
C ARG A 4 -28.65 -7.94 -30.22
N LEU A 5 -28.89 -7.99 -31.54
CA LEU A 5 -29.08 -9.23 -32.29
C LEU A 5 -27.77 -10.05 -32.36
N ALA A 6 -26.64 -9.38 -32.59
CA ALA A 6 -25.31 -10.00 -32.58
C ALA A 6 -24.96 -10.58 -31.18
N ARG A 7 -25.25 -9.85 -30.09
CA ARG A 7 -25.08 -10.38 -28.71
C ARG A 7 -25.99 -11.59 -28.43
N ALA A 8 -27.22 -11.59 -28.94
CA ALA A 8 -28.15 -12.70 -28.74
C ALA A 8 -27.72 -13.99 -29.48
N ILE A 9 -27.04 -13.85 -30.63
CA ILE A 9 -26.62 -14.99 -31.47
C ILE A 9 -25.21 -15.49 -31.08
N LEU A 10 -24.25 -14.59 -30.84
CA LEU A 10 -22.85 -14.92 -30.57
C LEU A 10 -22.52 -15.01 -29.08
N GLY A 11 -23.42 -14.55 -28.20
CA GLY A 11 -23.15 -14.36 -26.77
C GLY A 11 -22.22 -13.18 -26.50
N THR A 12 -22.03 -12.86 -25.22
CA THR A 12 -21.00 -11.91 -24.76
C THR A 12 -19.63 -12.59 -24.70
N SER A 13 -18.56 -11.81 -24.47
CA SER A 13 -17.24 -12.38 -24.17
C SER A 13 -17.31 -13.28 -22.93
N ASN A 14 -18.03 -12.83 -21.90
CA ASN A 14 -18.26 -13.58 -20.67
C ASN A 14 -18.99 -14.92 -20.91
N ASP A 15 -20.04 -14.92 -21.74
CA ASP A 15 -20.78 -16.16 -22.05
C ASP A 15 -19.90 -17.23 -22.71
N ARG A 16 -18.97 -16.79 -23.58
CA ARG A 16 -18.02 -17.69 -24.24
C ARG A 16 -17.01 -18.26 -23.24
N ALA A 17 -16.46 -17.43 -22.36
CA ALA A 17 -15.57 -17.89 -21.28
C ALA A 17 -16.29 -18.89 -20.35
N LEU A 18 -17.49 -18.55 -19.87
CA LEU A 18 -18.30 -19.41 -19.01
C LEU A 18 -18.63 -20.76 -19.64
N LYS A 19 -18.88 -20.80 -20.96
CA LYS A 19 -19.17 -22.06 -21.68
C LYS A 19 -18.01 -23.05 -21.58
N ALA A 20 -16.77 -22.57 -21.66
CA ALA A 20 -15.58 -23.41 -21.51
C ALA A 20 -15.51 -24.02 -20.09
N TYR A 21 -15.66 -23.21 -19.04
CA TYR A 21 -15.65 -23.71 -17.66
C TYR A 21 -16.81 -24.67 -17.36
N ARG A 22 -18.04 -24.32 -17.79
CA ARG A 22 -19.22 -25.18 -17.61
C ARG A 22 -19.05 -26.55 -18.25
N SER A 23 -18.29 -26.65 -19.35
CA SER A 23 -18.02 -27.94 -19.99
C SER A 23 -17.10 -28.87 -19.18
N ARG A 24 -16.27 -28.30 -18.28
CA ARG A 24 -15.34 -29.07 -17.42
C ARG A 24 -15.98 -29.53 -16.11
N VAL A 25 -17.01 -28.83 -15.61
CA VAL A 25 -17.70 -29.17 -14.35
C VAL A 25 -18.20 -30.62 -14.28
N PRO A 26 -18.82 -31.20 -15.33
CA PRO A 26 -19.25 -32.60 -15.30
C PRO A 26 -18.12 -33.60 -15.03
N ALA A 27 -16.89 -33.33 -15.50
CA ALA A 27 -15.75 -34.20 -15.25
C ALA A 27 -15.37 -34.23 -13.77
N ILE A 28 -15.42 -33.08 -13.07
CA ILE A 28 -15.20 -33.00 -11.62
C ILE A 28 -16.33 -33.72 -10.88
N ASN A 29 -17.59 -33.44 -11.26
CA ASN A 29 -18.76 -34.05 -10.62
C ASN A 29 -18.79 -35.58 -10.79
N ALA A 30 -18.29 -36.12 -11.90
CA ALA A 30 -18.22 -37.56 -12.14
C ALA A 30 -17.23 -38.28 -11.19
N LEU A 31 -16.25 -37.57 -10.62
CA LEU A 31 -15.28 -38.11 -9.67
C LEU A 31 -15.81 -38.11 -8.23
N GLU A 32 -16.86 -37.33 -7.92
CA GLU A 32 -17.40 -37.20 -6.56
C GLU A 32 -17.78 -38.55 -5.92
N PRO A 33 -18.47 -39.50 -6.61
CA PRO A 33 -18.78 -40.80 -6.01
C PRO A 33 -17.54 -41.63 -5.69
N GLN A 34 -16.47 -41.49 -6.48
CA GLN A 34 -15.21 -42.20 -6.24
C GLN A 34 -14.50 -41.63 -5.02
N MET A 35 -14.42 -40.30 -4.89
CA MET A 35 -13.82 -39.64 -3.74
C MET A 35 -14.62 -39.88 -2.45
N ALA A 36 -15.95 -39.86 -2.54
CA ALA A 36 -16.82 -40.16 -1.40
C ALA A 36 -16.66 -41.60 -0.88
N ALA A 37 -16.29 -42.55 -1.73
CA ALA A 37 -16.05 -43.94 -1.34
C ALA A 37 -14.69 -44.17 -0.65
N LEU A 38 -13.75 -43.21 -0.72
CA LEU A 38 -12.44 -43.33 -0.09
C LEU A 38 -12.52 -43.14 1.43
N SER A 39 -11.68 -43.86 2.17
CA SER A 39 -11.45 -43.55 3.59
C SER A 39 -10.71 -42.23 3.74
N ASP A 40 -10.68 -41.69 4.96
CA ASP A 40 -9.96 -40.45 5.25
C ASP A 40 -8.45 -40.59 4.95
N GLU A 41 -7.85 -41.73 5.27
CA GLU A 41 -6.44 -42.01 4.96
C GLU A 41 -6.19 -42.07 3.46
N ALA A 42 -7.07 -42.74 2.71
CA ALA A 42 -6.95 -42.84 1.26
C ALA A 42 -7.14 -41.49 0.56
N LEU A 43 -8.04 -40.64 1.06
CA LEU A 43 -8.26 -39.31 0.49
C LEU A 43 -7.07 -38.38 0.79
N LYS A 44 -6.51 -38.42 2.01
CA LYS A 44 -5.29 -37.70 2.36
C LYS A 44 -4.07 -38.15 1.55
N ALA A 45 -3.99 -39.45 1.24
CA ALA A 45 -2.92 -40.02 0.41
C ALA A 45 -2.94 -39.51 -1.04
N LYS A 46 -4.01 -38.83 -1.50
CA LYS A 46 -4.03 -38.18 -2.82
C LYS A 46 -3.05 -37.02 -2.94
N THR A 47 -2.79 -36.26 -1.86
CA THR A 47 -1.83 -35.16 -1.88
C THR A 47 -0.40 -35.63 -2.23
N PRO A 48 0.20 -36.62 -1.54
CA PRO A 48 1.51 -37.13 -1.92
C PRO A 48 1.51 -37.82 -3.30
N GLU A 49 0.42 -38.48 -3.69
CA GLU A 49 0.25 -39.03 -5.06
C GLU A 49 0.35 -37.92 -6.12
N PHE A 50 -0.37 -36.82 -5.95
CA PHE A 50 -0.34 -35.69 -6.88
C PHE A 50 1.03 -34.99 -6.90
N ARG A 51 1.67 -34.81 -5.73
CA ARG A 51 3.04 -34.28 -5.65
C ARG A 51 4.03 -35.15 -6.43
N GLN A 52 3.92 -36.48 -6.32
CA GLN A 52 4.76 -37.40 -7.09
C GLN A 52 4.48 -37.33 -8.60
N ARG A 53 3.21 -37.22 -9.00
CA ARG A 53 2.82 -37.05 -10.42
C ARG A 53 3.38 -35.75 -11.02
N LEU A 54 3.33 -34.65 -10.26
CA LEU A 54 3.97 -33.37 -10.64
C LEU A 54 5.49 -33.51 -10.75
N ALA A 55 6.14 -34.18 -9.79
CA ALA A 55 7.57 -34.46 -9.84
C ALA A 55 7.98 -35.33 -11.05
N ASN A 56 7.07 -36.19 -11.51
CA ASN A 56 7.23 -37.00 -12.73
C ASN A 56 6.94 -36.22 -14.03
N GLY A 57 6.58 -34.93 -13.96
CA GLY A 57 6.40 -34.05 -15.12
C GLY A 57 4.96 -33.89 -15.61
N GLU A 58 3.95 -34.37 -14.89
CA GLU A 58 2.55 -34.11 -15.23
C GLU A 58 2.20 -32.61 -15.06
N ALA A 59 1.46 -32.04 -16.01
CA ALA A 59 1.04 -30.65 -15.94
C ALA A 59 -0.03 -30.44 -14.86
N LEU A 60 0.03 -29.29 -14.17
CA LEU A 60 -0.90 -28.95 -13.09
C LEU A 60 -2.37 -28.93 -13.56
N ASP A 61 -2.64 -28.48 -14.77
CA ASP A 61 -3.97 -28.40 -15.37
C ASP A 61 -4.63 -29.77 -15.58
N ASN A 62 -3.82 -30.82 -15.75
CA ASN A 62 -4.31 -32.20 -15.91
C ASN A 62 -4.80 -32.77 -14.57
N LEU A 63 -4.19 -32.34 -13.46
CA LEU A 63 -4.58 -32.74 -12.11
C LEU A 63 -5.82 -32.00 -11.62
N LEU A 64 -6.18 -30.86 -12.24
CA LEU A 64 -7.26 -29.99 -11.79
C LEU A 64 -8.56 -30.74 -11.48
N PRO A 65 -9.10 -31.62 -12.35
CA PRO A 65 -10.37 -32.29 -12.06
C PRO A 65 -10.32 -33.17 -10.82
N GLU A 66 -9.24 -33.95 -10.66
CA GLU A 66 -9.04 -34.85 -9.52
C GLU A 66 -8.77 -34.06 -8.24
N ALA A 67 -7.89 -33.06 -8.28
CA ALA A 67 -7.57 -32.22 -7.14
C ALA A 67 -8.79 -31.43 -6.63
N PHE A 68 -9.63 -30.91 -7.54
CA PHE A 68 -10.86 -30.22 -7.17
C PHE A 68 -11.88 -31.18 -6.55
N ALA A 69 -12.00 -32.40 -7.07
CA ALA A 69 -12.88 -33.41 -6.50
C ALA A 69 -12.42 -33.83 -5.08
N VAL A 70 -11.11 -34.00 -4.88
CA VAL A 70 -10.51 -34.30 -3.57
C VAL A 70 -10.75 -33.16 -2.58
N CYS A 71 -10.45 -31.92 -2.98
CA CYS A 71 -10.65 -30.74 -2.12
C CYS A 71 -12.13 -30.53 -1.77
N ARG A 72 -13.05 -30.74 -2.72
CA ARG A 72 -14.50 -30.67 -2.48
C ARG A 72 -14.96 -31.70 -1.46
N GLU A 73 -14.57 -32.96 -1.62
CA GLU A 73 -14.97 -34.03 -0.69
C GLU A 73 -14.34 -33.83 0.69
N ALA A 74 -13.09 -33.39 0.76
CA ALA A 74 -12.45 -33.03 2.03
C ALA A 74 -13.16 -31.86 2.72
N SER A 75 -13.56 -30.82 1.98
CA SER A 75 -14.33 -29.69 2.54
C SER A 75 -15.67 -30.14 3.11
N LYS A 76 -16.36 -31.04 2.41
CA LYS A 76 -17.62 -31.64 2.89
C LYS A 76 -17.42 -32.41 4.20
N ARG A 77 -16.31 -33.14 4.36
CA ARG A 77 -16.00 -33.91 5.59
C ARG A 77 -15.55 -33.01 6.75
N VAL A 78 -14.69 -32.03 6.47
CA VAL A 78 -14.01 -31.23 7.50
C VAL A 78 -14.82 -30.01 7.92
N LEU A 79 -15.41 -29.31 6.93
CA LEU A 79 -16.13 -28.05 7.12
C LEU A 79 -17.65 -28.23 7.02
N GLY A 80 -18.13 -29.40 6.56
CA GLY A 80 -19.56 -29.62 6.30
C GLY A 80 -20.08 -28.87 5.06
N MET A 81 -19.18 -28.32 4.23
CA MET A 81 -19.53 -27.49 3.08
C MET A 81 -19.11 -28.19 1.80
N ARG A 82 -20.09 -28.46 0.92
CA ARG A 82 -19.81 -29.00 -0.42
C ARG A 82 -19.75 -27.83 -1.41
N HIS A 83 -18.66 -27.71 -2.17
CA HIS A 83 -18.58 -26.67 -3.20
C HIS A 83 -19.72 -26.79 -4.22
N PHE A 84 -20.36 -25.68 -4.58
CA PHE A 84 -21.33 -25.60 -5.67
C PHE A 84 -20.65 -25.59 -7.04
N ASP A 85 -21.40 -25.91 -8.09
CA ASP A 85 -20.87 -25.93 -9.45
C ASP A 85 -20.36 -24.55 -9.91
N VAL A 86 -21.01 -23.47 -9.46
CA VAL A 86 -20.54 -22.10 -9.69
C VAL A 86 -19.24 -21.78 -8.95
N GLN A 87 -19.01 -22.42 -7.79
CA GLN A 87 -17.77 -22.29 -7.03
C GLN A 87 -16.62 -23.07 -7.68
N LEU A 88 -16.90 -24.23 -8.29
CA LEU A 88 -15.93 -24.94 -9.12
C LEU A 88 -15.49 -24.10 -10.33
N ILE A 89 -16.43 -23.39 -10.96
CA ILE A 89 -16.13 -22.43 -12.03
C ILE A 89 -15.22 -21.30 -11.49
N GLY A 90 -15.55 -20.74 -10.33
CA GLY A 90 -14.71 -19.73 -9.68
C GLY A 90 -13.30 -20.20 -9.39
N GLY A 91 -13.15 -21.43 -8.87
CA GLY A 91 -11.84 -22.02 -8.63
C GLY A 91 -11.02 -22.19 -9.93
N MET A 92 -11.67 -22.58 -11.03
CA MET A 92 -11.01 -22.70 -12.34
C MET A 92 -10.58 -21.32 -12.89
N VAL A 93 -11.45 -20.30 -12.78
CA VAL A 93 -11.13 -18.93 -13.19
C VAL A 93 -9.93 -18.38 -12.42
N LEU A 94 -9.92 -18.54 -11.09
CA LEU A 94 -8.79 -18.15 -10.26
C LEU A 94 -7.51 -18.88 -10.66
N HIS A 95 -7.60 -20.20 -10.84
CA HIS A 95 -6.47 -21.01 -11.30
C HIS A 95 -5.97 -20.60 -12.69
N GLU A 96 -6.76 -19.99 -13.57
CA GLU A 96 -6.27 -19.50 -14.86
C GLU A 96 -5.59 -18.13 -14.78
N GLY A 97 -5.47 -17.53 -13.60
CA GLY A 97 -4.88 -16.20 -13.43
C GLY A 97 -5.84 -15.08 -13.84
N ARG A 98 -7.13 -15.23 -13.54
CA ARG A 98 -8.19 -14.28 -13.89
C ARG A 98 -8.93 -13.81 -12.64
N ILE A 99 -9.80 -12.81 -12.81
CA ILE A 99 -10.67 -12.33 -11.74
C ILE A 99 -12.02 -13.05 -11.79
N ALA A 100 -12.37 -13.72 -10.70
CA ALA A 100 -13.67 -14.33 -10.48
C ALA A 100 -14.63 -13.33 -9.82
N GLU A 101 -15.56 -12.75 -10.59
CA GLU A 101 -16.62 -11.93 -10.00
C GLU A 101 -17.75 -12.83 -9.49
N MET A 102 -17.82 -12.96 -8.17
CA MET A 102 -18.84 -13.72 -7.44
C MET A 102 -19.54 -12.82 -6.42
N LYS A 103 -20.86 -12.68 -6.56
CA LYS A 103 -21.67 -11.85 -5.66
C LYS A 103 -21.47 -12.27 -4.19
N THR A 104 -21.64 -11.33 -3.29
CA THR A 104 -21.36 -11.58 -1.86
C THR A 104 -22.31 -12.64 -1.30
N GLY A 105 -21.78 -13.57 -0.52
CA GLY A 105 -22.54 -14.74 -0.03
C GLY A 105 -22.47 -15.98 -0.94
N GLU A 106 -21.78 -15.92 -2.09
CA GLU A 106 -21.50 -17.11 -2.92
C GLU A 106 -20.34 -17.98 -2.40
N GLY A 107 -19.76 -17.66 -1.24
CA GLY A 107 -18.70 -18.46 -0.60
C GLY A 107 -17.30 -18.26 -1.17
N LYS A 108 -16.88 -17.01 -1.40
CA LYS A 108 -15.56 -16.63 -1.96
C LYS A 108 -14.38 -17.26 -1.22
N THR A 109 -14.36 -17.18 0.12
CA THR A 109 -13.33 -17.81 0.96
C THR A 109 -13.21 -19.32 0.68
N LEU A 110 -14.34 -20.02 0.56
CA LEU A 110 -14.37 -21.44 0.23
C LEU A 110 -13.92 -21.71 -1.21
N VAL A 111 -14.25 -20.85 -2.17
CA VAL A 111 -13.82 -20.97 -3.58
C VAL A 111 -12.30 -20.95 -3.69
N ALA A 112 -11.62 -20.07 -2.94
CA ALA A 112 -10.16 -19.94 -2.96
C ALA A 112 -9.43 -21.22 -2.54
N THR A 113 -10.07 -22.10 -1.77
CA THR A 113 -9.46 -23.39 -1.35
C THR A 113 -9.14 -24.32 -2.51
N LEU A 114 -9.92 -24.26 -3.60
CA LEU A 114 -9.71 -25.10 -4.78
C LEU A 114 -8.40 -24.76 -5.51
N PRO A 115 -8.17 -23.52 -6.00
CA PRO A 115 -6.92 -23.15 -6.63
C PRO A 115 -5.74 -23.10 -5.65
N ALA A 116 -5.96 -22.75 -4.37
CA ALA A 116 -4.90 -22.75 -3.37
C ALA A 116 -4.38 -24.17 -3.11
N TYR A 117 -5.27 -25.16 -2.95
CA TYR A 117 -4.88 -26.57 -2.83
C TYR A 117 -4.10 -27.03 -4.06
N LEU A 118 -4.66 -26.84 -5.27
CA LEU A 118 -4.03 -27.28 -6.52
C LEU A 118 -2.63 -26.66 -6.70
N ASN A 119 -2.49 -25.34 -6.62
CA ASN A 119 -1.19 -24.69 -6.82
C ASN A 119 -0.24 -24.92 -5.63
N GLY A 120 -0.75 -25.14 -4.42
CA GLY A 120 0.02 -25.51 -3.23
C GLY A 120 0.72 -26.87 -3.35
N LEU A 121 0.21 -27.78 -4.20
CA LEU A 121 0.88 -29.05 -4.50
C LEU A 121 2.29 -28.86 -5.10
N THR A 122 2.60 -27.70 -5.68
CA THR A 122 3.93 -27.42 -6.25
C THR A 122 5.02 -27.19 -5.19
N GLY A 123 4.66 -26.90 -3.93
CA GLY A 123 5.62 -26.57 -2.86
C GLY A 123 6.35 -25.23 -3.03
N LYS A 124 6.06 -24.48 -4.12
CA LYS A 124 6.52 -23.09 -4.33
C LYS A 124 5.67 -22.07 -3.56
N GLY A 125 4.53 -22.57 -3.09
CA GLY A 125 3.48 -21.97 -2.29
C GLY A 125 2.70 -20.79 -2.86
N VAL A 126 1.70 -20.39 -2.09
CA VAL A 126 0.56 -19.55 -2.53
C VAL A 126 0.29 -18.47 -1.50
N HIS A 127 0.23 -17.22 -1.95
CA HIS A 127 -0.15 -16.09 -1.10
C HIS A 127 -1.65 -15.78 -1.27
N LEU A 128 -2.38 -15.81 -0.16
CA LEU A 128 -3.79 -15.40 -0.09
C LEU A 128 -3.86 -14.04 0.58
N VAL A 129 -4.20 -13.03 -0.21
CA VAL A 129 -4.19 -11.63 0.24
C VAL A 129 -5.60 -11.21 0.63
N THR A 130 -5.75 -10.68 1.84
CA THR A 130 -6.99 -10.12 2.36
C THR A 130 -6.83 -8.65 2.72
N VAL A 131 -7.95 -7.96 2.99
CA VAL A 131 -7.99 -6.52 3.27
C VAL A 131 -7.42 -6.14 4.65
N ASN A 132 -7.48 -7.05 5.64
CA ASN A 132 -6.96 -6.76 6.99
C ASN A 132 -6.50 -8.04 7.73
N ASP A 133 -5.72 -7.84 8.78
CA ASP A 133 -5.10 -8.92 9.56
C ASP A 133 -6.11 -9.84 10.25
N TYR A 134 -7.29 -9.31 10.62
CA TYR A 134 -8.37 -10.11 11.20
C TYR A 134 -8.90 -11.14 10.21
N LEU A 135 -9.17 -10.72 8.96
CA LEU A 135 -9.64 -11.62 7.91
C LEU A 135 -8.56 -12.63 7.53
N ALA A 136 -7.29 -12.20 7.41
CA ALA A 136 -6.17 -13.11 7.17
C ALA A 136 -6.10 -14.20 8.24
N SER A 137 -6.17 -13.81 9.51
CA SER A 137 -6.08 -14.74 10.65
C SER A 137 -7.27 -15.69 10.71
N ARG A 138 -8.49 -15.16 10.60
CA ARG A 138 -9.72 -15.95 10.60
C ARG A 138 -9.74 -16.97 9.46
N ASP A 139 -9.45 -16.53 8.25
CA ASP A 139 -9.56 -17.40 7.07
C ASP A 139 -8.45 -18.46 7.06
N ALA A 140 -7.26 -18.12 7.54
CA ALA A 140 -6.19 -19.10 7.74
C ALA A 140 -6.53 -20.13 8.81
N GLU A 141 -7.18 -19.74 9.91
CA GLU A 141 -7.63 -20.68 10.94
C GLU A 141 -8.74 -21.59 10.40
N GLU A 142 -9.77 -21.01 9.79
CA GLU A 142 -10.95 -21.74 9.33
C GLU A 142 -10.63 -22.67 8.16
N MET A 143 -10.02 -22.13 7.09
CA MET A 143 -9.64 -22.93 5.92
C MET A 143 -8.37 -23.75 6.17
N GLY A 144 -7.51 -23.34 7.10
CA GLY A 144 -6.35 -24.11 7.55
C GLY A 144 -6.72 -25.49 8.04
N ARG A 145 -7.89 -25.66 8.67
CA ARG A 145 -8.41 -26.99 9.04
C ARG A 145 -8.50 -27.93 7.84
N LEU A 146 -8.99 -27.44 6.70
CA LEU A 146 -9.08 -28.20 5.46
C LEU A 146 -7.70 -28.49 4.86
N TYR A 147 -6.86 -27.46 4.74
CA TYR A 147 -5.53 -27.60 4.15
C TYR A 147 -4.62 -28.54 4.95
N ASN A 148 -4.57 -28.37 6.27
CA ASN A 148 -3.82 -29.23 7.18
C ASN A 148 -4.34 -30.67 7.14
N TRP A 149 -5.66 -30.86 7.06
CA TRP A 149 -6.24 -32.20 6.89
C TRP A 149 -5.81 -32.85 5.57
N LEU A 150 -5.74 -32.09 4.48
CA LEU A 150 -5.23 -32.52 3.18
C LEU A 150 -3.69 -32.68 3.12
N GLY A 151 -2.97 -32.32 4.19
CA GLY A 151 -1.51 -32.44 4.27
C GLY A 151 -0.71 -31.26 3.69
N LEU A 152 -1.34 -30.10 3.52
CA LEU A 152 -0.66 -28.83 3.22
C LEU A 152 -0.43 -28.03 4.51
N THR A 153 0.65 -27.25 4.57
CA THR A 153 0.93 -26.34 5.69
C THR A 153 0.40 -24.94 5.43
N VAL A 154 -0.10 -24.27 6.48
CA VAL A 154 -0.70 -22.93 6.41
C VAL A 154 -0.27 -22.08 7.60
N ASP A 155 0.08 -20.83 7.35
CA ASP A 155 0.30 -19.81 8.38
C ASP A 155 -0.08 -18.41 7.85
N THR A 156 -0.01 -17.40 8.71
CA THR A 156 -0.38 -16.02 8.45
C THR A 156 0.80 -15.07 8.60
N ILE A 157 0.75 -13.96 7.86
CA ILE A 157 1.59 -12.79 8.07
C ILE A 157 0.67 -11.68 8.59
N VAL A 158 0.92 -11.26 9.83
CA VAL A 158 0.18 -10.19 10.52
C VAL A 158 1.16 -9.27 11.23
N TYR A 159 0.70 -8.08 11.58
CA TYR A 159 1.49 -7.12 12.34
C TYR A 159 2.06 -7.74 13.64
N GLY A 160 3.30 -7.37 13.97
CA GLY A 160 3.98 -7.82 15.20
C GLY A 160 4.70 -9.17 15.11
N LYS A 161 4.59 -9.93 14.01
CA LYS A 161 5.43 -11.12 13.79
C LYS A 161 6.91 -10.74 13.60
N THR A 162 7.79 -11.48 14.28
CA THR A 162 9.25 -11.37 14.14
C THR A 162 9.73 -11.94 12.79
N ASP A 163 10.93 -11.55 12.35
CA ASP A 163 11.51 -12.03 11.08
C ASP A 163 11.58 -13.56 11.00
N GLN A 164 11.88 -14.25 12.10
CA GLN A 164 11.89 -15.72 12.13
C GLN A 164 10.48 -16.30 11.91
N GLN A 165 9.48 -15.77 12.61
CA GLN A 165 8.09 -16.21 12.45
C GLN A 165 7.55 -15.92 11.04
N ARG A 166 7.97 -14.80 10.43
CA ARG A 166 7.62 -14.48 9.04
C ARG A 166 8.23 -15.49 8.08
N ARG A 167 9.52 -15.83 8.25
CA ARG A 167 10.21 -16.82 7.42
C ARG A 167 9.53 -18.20 7.49
N ASP A 168 9.17 -18.64 8.69
CA ASP A 168 8.45 -19.90 8.89
C ASP A 168 7.06 -19.87 8.21
N ALA A 169 6.37 -18.74 8.27
CA ALA A 169 5.07 -18.56 7.63
C ALA A 169 5.16 -18.52 6.09
N TYR A 170 6.17 -17.88 5.52
CA TYR A 170 6.44 -17.89 4.07
C TYR A 170 6.91 -19.25 3.56
N ALA A 171 7.49 -20.10 4.43
CA ALA A 171 7.92 -21.45 4.06
C ALA A 171 6.74 -22.43 3.90
N CYS A 172 5.56 -22.09 4.45
CA CYS A 172 4.36 -22.91 4.36
C CYS A 172 3.84 -23.06 2.91
N ASP A 173 3.03 -24.07 2.62
CA ASP A 173 2.43 -24.27 1.29
C ASP A 173 1.46 -23.11 0.93
N ILE A 174 0.78 -22.56 1.93
CA ILE A 174 -0.15 -21.44 1.79
C ILE A 174 0.12 -20.42 2.89
N THR A 175 0.19 -19.15 2.50
CA THR A 175 0.44 -18.04 3.42
C THR A 175 -0.67 -17.00 3.27
N TYR A 176 -1.43 -16.75 4.32
CA TYR A 176 -2.41 -15.66 4.36
C TYR A 176 -1.76 -14.36 4.84
N GLY A 177 -2.24 -13.22 4.39
CA GLY A 177 -1.74 -11.93 4.89
C GLY A 177 -2.43 -10.75 4.22
N THR A 178 -1.98 -9.55 4.54
CA THR A 178 -2.47 -8.32 3.90
C THR A 178 -1.50 -7.85 2.82
N ASN A 179 -2.01 -7.10 1.86
CA ASN A 179 -1.21 -6.42 0.83
C ASN A 179 -0.10 -5.57 1.45
N ASN A 180 -0.41 -4.86 2.54
CA ASN A 180 0.54 -4.05 3.29
C ASN A 180 1.69 -4.91 3.84
N GLU A 181 1.38 -5.96 4.59
CA GLU A 181 2.41 -6.80 5.20
C GLU A 181 3.30 -7.49 4.16
N PHE A 182 2.69 -8.03 3.10
CA PHE A 182 3.41 -8.66 1.99
C PHE A 182 4.31 -7.67 1.23
N GLY A 183 3.82 -6.45 0.97
CA GLY A 183 4.58 -5.42 0.28
C GLY A 183 5.70 -4.84 1.14
N PHE A 184 5.46 -4.62 2.43
CA PHE A 184 6.51 -4.16 3.34
C PHE A 184 7.58 -5.21 3.63
N ASP A 185 7.22 -6.50 3.71
CA ASP A 185 8.21 -7.57 3.78
C ASP A 185 9.10 -7.60 2.53
N TYR A 186 8.52 -7.38 1.34
CA TYR A 186 9.30 -7.24 0.12
C TYR A 186 10.27 -6.05 0.19
N LEU A 187 9.81 -4.88 0.65
CA LEU A 187 10.68 -3.71 0.79
C LEU A 187 11.78 -3.96 1.84
N ARG A 188 11.45 -4.56 2.99
CA ARG A 188 12.42 -4.92 4.05
C ARG A 188 13.46 -5.91 3.56
N ASP A 189 13.05 -6.95 2.84
CA ASP A 189 13.95 -7.96 2.29
C ASP A 189 14.99 -7.36 1.35
N ASN A 190 14.61 -6.36 0.54
CA ASN A 190 15.53 -5.66 -0.35
C ASN A 190 16.45 -4.65 0.36
N MET A 191 16.25 -4.41 1.66
CA MET A 191 17.16 -3.62 2.51
C MET A 191 18.04 -4.49 3.42
N LYS A 192 17.86 -5.82 3.46
CA LYS A 192 18.69 -6.71 4.29
C LYS A 192 20.09 -6.86 3.69
N TYR A 193 21.11 -6.98 4.54
CA TYR A 193 22.50 -7.15 4.08
C TYR A 193 22.86 -8.60 3.79
N ARG A 194 22.09 -9.55 4.33
CA ARG A 194 22.34 -10.99 4.17
C ARG A 194 21.12 -11.74 3.66
N LEU A 195 21.35 -12.77 2.86
CA LEU A 195 20.28 -13.58 2.26
C LEU A 195 19.52 -14.41 3.30
N ASP A 196 20.21 -14.85 4.36
CA ASP A 196 19.63 -15.61 5.47
C ASP A 196 18.73 -14.75 6.36
N GLU A 197 18.78 -13.43 6.24
CA GLU A 197 17.88 -12.51 6.95
C GLU A 197 16.56 -12.27 6.21
N MET A 198 16.52 -12.54 4.90
CA MET A 198 15.29 -12.38 4.11
C MET A 198 14.20 -13.33 4.62
N VAL A 199 12.95 -12.87 4.55
CA VAL A 199 11.79 -13.62 5.04
C VAL A 199 10.96 -14.22 3.90
N GLN A 200 10.89 -13.55 2.75
CA GLN A 200 10.13 -14.03 1.60
C GLN A 200 10.93 -15.03 0.75
N ARG A 201 10.20 -15.91 0.08
CA ARG A 201 10.70 -16.82 -0.96
C ARG A 201 10.33 -16.29 -2.36
N PRO A 202 10.85 -16.88 -3.46
CA PRO A 202 10.49 -16.46 -4.81
C PRO A 202 8.98 -16.47 -5.05
N PHE A 203 8.46 -15.42 -5.70
CA PHE A 203 7.04 -15.29 -6.02
C PHE A 203 6.55 -16.43 -6.92
N SER A 204 5.36 -16.95 -6.63
CA SER A 204 4.77 -18.09 -7.33
C SER A 204 3.33 -17.80 -7.75
N TYR A 205 2.41 -17.66 -6.81
CA TYR A 205 1.01 -17.41 -7.08
C TYR A 205 0.37 -16.54 -5.98
N ALA A 206 -0.35 -15.49 -6.38
CA ALA A 206 -1.18 -14.70 -5.49
C ALA A 206 -2.67 -14.81 -5.87
N ILE A 207 -3.51 -15.00 -4.85
CA ILE A 207 -4.95 -14.87 -4.93
C ILE A 207 -5.34 -13.67 -4.06
N VAL A 208 -5.84 -12.62 -4.70
CA VAL A 208 -6.27 -11.40 -4.02
C VAL A 208 -7.77 -11.49 -3.74
N ASP A 209 -8.15 -11.66 -2.48
CA ASP A 209 -9.54 -11.46 -2.07
C ASP A 209 -9.87 -9.96 -2.10
N GLU A 210 -11.11 -9.63 -2.44
CA GLU A 210 -11.56 -8.25 -2.53
C GLU A 210 -10.67 -7.41 -3.46
N VAL A 211 -10.33 -8.00 -4.62
CA VAL A 211 -9.34 -7.50 -5.58
C VAL A 211 -9.60 -6.06 -6.05
N ASP A 212 -10.86 -5.65 -6.12
CA ASP A 212 -11.25 -4.30 -6.48
C ASP A 212 -10.89 -3.27 -5.41
N SER A 213 -10.90 -3.63 -4.13
CA SER A 213 -10.40 -2.69 -3.13
C SER A 213 -8.89 -2.67 -3.06
N ILE A 214 -8.24 -3.83 -3.10
CA ILE A 214 -6.79 -3.88 -2.94
C ILE A 214 -6.08 -3.28 -4.17
N LEU A 215 -6.50 -3.65 -5.38
CA LEU A 215 -5.79 -3.27 -6.61
C LEU A 215 -6.30 -1.97 -7.25
N ILE A 216 -7.40 -1.38 -6.76
CA ILE A 216 -7.98 -0.13 -7.28
C ILE A 216 -8.10 0.93 -6.16
N ASP A 217 -8.81 0.62 -5.07
CA ASP A 217 -9.06 1.60 -4.00
C ASP A 217 -7.79 1.94 -3.20
N GLU A 218 -7.07 0.92 -2.75
CA GLU A 218 -5.85 1.05 -1.96
C GLU A 218 -4.61 1.33 -2.82
N ALA A 219 -4.68 1.00 -4.11
CA ALA A 219 -3.63 1.24 -5.10
C ALA A 219 -3.48 2.72 -5.50
N ARG A 220 -4.05 3.65 -4.71
CA ARG A 220 -3.88 5.10 -4.89
C ARG A 220 -2.59 5.62 -4.29
N THR A 221 -2.11 5.02 -3.21
CA THR A 221 -0.89 5.43 -2.52
C THR A 221 0.16 4.32 -2.57
N PRO A 222 1.42 4.63 -2.89
CA PRO A 222 2.51 3.66 -2.83
C PRO A 222 2.81 3.26 -1.38
N LEU A 223 3.43 2.08 -1.22
CA LEU A 223 4.08 1.70 0.04
C LEU A 223 5.44 2.38 0.12
N ILE A 224 5.71 3.07 1.22
CA ILE A 224 6.95 3.82 1.42
C ILE A 224 7.52 3.48 2.80
N ILE A 225 8.80 3.13 2.83
CA ILE A 225 9.62 3.10 4.05
C ILE A 225 10.47 4.35 4.04
N SER A 226 10.34 5.16 5.11
CA SER A 226 11.13 6.37 5.27
C SER A 226 12.13 6.23 6.41
N GLY A 227 13.26 6.91 6.26
CA GLY A 227 14.29 7.03 7.29
C GLY A 227 14.82 8.46 7.34
N PRO A 228 15.59 8.79 8.38
CA PRO A 228 16.21 10.11 8.47
C PRO A 228 17.21 10.28 7.32
N THR A 229 17.28 11.48 6.75
CA THR A 229 18.40 11.90 5.89
C THR A 229 19.62 12.23 6.73
N ASP A 230 20.78 12.24 6.08
CA ASP A 230 21.93 13.00 6.57
C ASP A 230 21.56 14.50 6.65
N ASP A 231 22.25 15.26 7.51
CA ASP A 231 21.86 16.63 7.87
C ASP A 231 22.00 17.63 6.71
N THR A 232 20.88 17.95 6.03
CA THR A 232 20.78 18.95 4.95
C THR A 232 20.41 20.35 5.45
N SER A 233 20.40 20.58 6.77
CA SER A 233 19.96 21.83 7.38
C SER A 233 20.75 23.06 6.90
N ASP A 234 22.03 22.91 6.60
CA ASP A 234 22.86 24.02 6.08
C ASP A 234 22.41 24.49 4.69
N LEU A 235 22.07 23.54 3.80
CA LEU A 235 21.63 23.86 2.44
C LEU A 235 20.34 24.69 2.45
N TYR A 236 19.38 24.32 3.31
CA TYR A 236 18.15 25.10 3.52
C TYR A 236 18.44 26.55 3.93
N ASN A 237 19.37 26.74 4.86
CA ASN A 237 19.73 28.07 5.35
C ASN A 237 20.43 28.91 4.26
N ARG A 238 21.37 28.30 3.51
CA ARG A 238 22.09 28.98 2.42
C ARG A 238 21.17 29.35 1.27
N VAL A 239 20.29 28.45 0.83
CA VAL A 239 19.30 28.72 -0.22
C VAL A 239 18.30 29.78 0.22
N ASN A 240 17.82 29.71 1.47
CA ASN A 240 16.90 30.71 2.03
C ASN A 240 17.50 32.13 2.03
N ALA A 241 18.81 32.27 2.29
CA ALA A 241 19.47 33.57 2.25
C ALA A 241 19.40 34.22 0.85
N VAL A 242 19.53 33.42 -0.21
CA VAL A 242 19.42 33.87 -1.60
C VAL A 242 17.97 34.17 -1.97
N VAL A 243 17.07 33.20 -1.78
CA VAL A 243 15.67 33.29 -2.22
C VAL A 243 14.92 34.41 -1.50
N ARG A 244 15.27 34.72 -0.25
CA ARG A 244 14.71 35.86 0.48
C ARG A 244 14.90 37.20 -0.23
N LEU A 245 15.99 37.39 -0.97
CA LEU A 245 16.23 38.62 -1.74
C LEU A 245 15.38 38.62 -3.02
N ILE A 246 15.36 37.49 -3.72
CA ILE A 246 14.60 37.33 -4.97
C ILE A 246 13.10 37.47 -4.75
N ALA A 247 12.57 36.89 -3.66
CA ALA A 247 11.15 36.91 -3.34
C ALA A 247 10.60 38.30 -2.96
N GLN A 248 11.46 39.31 -2.78
CA GLN A 248 11.03 40.70 -2.52
C GLN A 248 10.55 41.41 -3.79
N GLU A 249 10.95 40.93 -4.96
CA GLU A 249 10.62 41.52 -6.24
C GLU A 249 9.52 40.70 -6.94
N ALA A 250 8.34 41.28 -7.07
CA ALA A 250 7.18 40.60 -7.65
C ALA A 250 7.34 40.25 -9.14
N GLU A 251 8.34 40.80 -9.83
CA GLU A 251 8.65 40.49 -11.24
C GLU A 251 9.37 39.15 -11.40
N ASN A 252 9.95 38.61 -10.32
CA ASN A 252 10.77 37.39 -10.35
C ASN A 252 9.95 36.10 -10.22
N PHE A 253 8.65 36.17 -9.93
CA PHE A 253 7.82 34.98 -9.75
C PHE A 253 6.35 35.23 -10.09
N GLU A 254 5.67 34.18 -10.54
CA GLU A 254 4.22 34.13 -10.71
C GLU A 254 3.59 33.23 -9.65
N LYS A 255 2.47 33.66 -9.07
CA LYS A 255 1.72 32.89 -8.07
C LYS A 255 0.34 32.50 -8.56
N ASP A 256 -0.03 31.25 -8.31
CA ASP A 256 -1.40 30.75 -8.42
C ASP A 256 -1.91 30.44 -7.01
N GLU A 257 -2.63 31.40 -6.43
CA GLU A 257 -3.18 31.28 -5.07
C GLU A 257 -4.25 30.20 -4.96
N LYS A 258 -4.92 29.84 -6.06
CA LYS A 258 -5.96 28.81 -6.06
C LYS A 258 -5.36 27.42 -5.91
N ASN A 259 -4.25 27.18 -6.60
CA ASN A 259 -3.55 25.89 -6.55
C ASN A 259 -2.39 25.89 -5.54
N LYS A 260 -2.12 27.01 -4.86
CA LYS A 260 -0.97 27.21 -3.95
C LYS A 260 0.36 26.80 -4.60
N THR A 261 0.55 27.22 -5.84
CA THR A 261 1.78 27.01 -6.60
C THR A 261 2.45 28.34 -6.93
N VAL A 262 3.78 28.34 -6.95
CA VAL A 262 4.61 29.48 -7.35
C VAL A 262 5.63 29.00 -8.36
N SER A 263 5.92 29.80 -9.38
CA SER A 263 6.92 29.52 -10.40
C SER A 263 7.78 30.74 -10.62
N LEU A 264 9.09 30.55 -10.79
CA LEU A 264 10.01 31.62 -11.18
C LEU A 264 9.71 32.08 -12.61
N THR A 265 9.79 33.39 -12.83
CA THR A 265 9.81 33.97 -14.19
C THR A 265 11.20 33.79 -14.81
N GLU A 266 11.35 34.08 -16.10
CA GLU A 266 12.66 34.06 -16.77
C GLU A 266 13.67 34.98 -16.07
N ALA A 267 13.26 36.20 -15.72
CA ALA A 267 14.07 37.15 -14.96
C ALA A 267 14.42 36.62 -13.55
N GLY A 268 13.46 35.99 -12.88
CA GLY A 268 13.69 35.37 -11.57
C GLY A 268 14.68 34.21 -11.63
N ASN A 269 14.63 33.40 -12.69
CA ASN A 269 15.56 32.30 -12.91
C ASN A 269 16.99 32.80 -13.14
N GLU A 270 17.18 33.83 -13.97
CA GLU A 270 18.49 34.44 -14.18
C GLU A 270 19.06 35.01 -12.87
N ALA A 271 18.24 35.74 -12.11
CA ALA A 271 18.65 36.36 -10.86
C ALA A 271 19.02 35.33 -9.78
N VAL A 272 18.21 34.27 -9.64
CA VAL A 272 18.49 33.16 -8.72
C VAL A 272 19.78 32.44 -9.12
N SER A 273 19.94 32.12 -10.39
CA SER A 273 21.11 31.38 -10.88
C SER A 273 22.40 32.15 -10.63
N ALA A 274 22.42 33.45 -10.96
CA ALA A 274 23.57 34.31 -10.70
C ALA A 274 23.93 34.39 -9.21
N ALA A 275 22.94 34.54 -8.35
CA ALA A 275 23.15 34.60 -6.90
C ALA A 275 23.61 33.26 -6.31
N LEU A 276 23.11 32.12 -6.82
CA LEU A 276 23.56 30.79 -6.40
C LEU A 276 25.02 30.52 -6.83
N THR A 277 25.43 30.97 -8.01
CA THR A 277 26.83 30.88 -8.46
C THR A 277 27.76 31.73 -7.60
N GLU A 278 27.35 32.95 -7.22
CA GLU A 278 28.16 33.83 -6.36
C GLU A 278 28.42 33.22 -4.97
N VAL A 279 27.45 32.47 -4.43
CA VAL A 279 27.55 31.79 -3.12
C VAL A 279 28.20 30.40 -3.23
N GLY A 280 28.62 29.99 -4.44
CA GLY A 280 29.23 28.69 -4.70
C GLY A 280 28.29 27.51 -4.42
N LEU A 281 26.98 27.69 -4.63
CA LEU A 281 25.99 26.62 -4.59
C LEU A 281 25.70 26.04 -5.98
N LEU A 282 25.89 26.85 -7.03
CA LEU A 282 25.81 26.43 -8.43
C LEU A 282 27.23 26.52 -9.01
N GLU A 283 27.90 25.37 -9.15
CA GLU A 283 29.31 25.30 -9.57
C GLU A 283 29.46 25.45 -11.10
N GLU A 284 28.75 24.63 -11.87
CA GLU A 284 28.77 24.64 -13.34
C GLU A 284 27.36 24.40 -13.93
N GLY A 285 27.11 24.96 -15.11
CA GLY A 285 25.87 24.72 -15.88
C GLY A 285 24.69 25.65 -15.55
N ASP A 286 23.51 25.26 -16.05
CA ASP A 286 22.23 25.94 -15.80
C ASP A 286 21.57 25.36 -14.53
N LEU A 287 20.75 26.17 -13.85
CA LEU A 287 20.00 25.76 -12.67
C LEU A 287 19.09 24.55 -12.96
N TYR A 288 18.58 24.42 -14.19
CA TYR A 288 17.71 23.32 -14.60
C TYR A 288 18.46 22.10 -15.16
N ASP A 289 19.79 22.07 -15.11
CA ASP A 289 20.54 20.86 -15.46
C ASP A 289 20.23 19.70 -14.50
N PHE A 290 20.36 18.48 -14.98
CA PHE A 290 19.93 17.29 -14.26
C PHE A 290 20.71 17.04 -12.95
N HIS A 291 21.95 17.53 -12.85
CA HIS A 291 22.73 17.46 -11.61
C HIS A 291 22.20 18.41 -10.50
N ASN A 292 21.46 19.46 -10.86
CA ASN A 292 21.02 20.52 -9.95
C ASN A 292 19.58 20.32 -9.41
N VAL A 293 18.97 19.15 -9.63
CA VAL A 293 17.56 18.86 -9.29
C VAL A 293 17.24 19.13 -7.81
N THR A 294 18.12 18.74 -6.89
CA THR A 294 17.93 19.00 -5.45
C THR A 294 17.97 20.49 -5.13
N LEU A 295 18.89 21.23 -5.73
CA LEU A 295 18.99 22.68 -5.55
C LEU A 295 17.72 23.39 -6.05
N VAL A 296 17.20 23.00 -7.22
CA VAL A 296 15.94 23.50 -7.77
C VAL A 296 14.77 23.24 -6.82
N HIS A 297 14.71 22.05 -6.22
CA HIS A 297 13.68 21.73 -5.24
C HIS A 297 13.75 22.67 -4.03
N HIS A 298 14.92 22.83 -3.39
CA HIS A 298 15.07 23.74 -2.24
C HIS A 298 14.74 25.19 -2.58
N VAL A 299 15.15 25.68 -3.76
CA VAL A 299 14.81 27.02 -4.25
C VAL A 299 13.30 27.20 -4.33
N ASN A 300 12.60 26.23 -4.95
CA ASN A 300 11.14 26.29 -5.07
C ASN A 300 10.43 26.21 -3.71
N GLN A 301 10.87 25.35 -2.79
CA GLN A 301 10.26 25.28 -1.46
C GLN A 301 10.50 26.55 -0.64
N SER A 302 11.70 27.13 -0.73
CA SER A 302 11.99 28.42 -0.10
C SER A 302 11.13 29.54 -0.72
N LEU A 303 10.94 29.54 -2.04
CA LEU A 303 10.09 30.52 -2.72
C LEU A 303 8.63 30.38 -2.30
N ARG A 304 8.10 29.15 -2.21
CA ARG A 304 6.76 28.87 -1.68
C ARG A 304 6.62 29.37 -0.24
N ALA A 305 7.59 29.03 0.61
CA ALA A 305 7.61 29.46 2.00
C ALA A 305 7.56 30.98 2.14
N HIS A 306 8.26 31.75 1.29
CA HIS A 306 8.25 33.22 1.32
C HIS A 306 7.01 33.86 0.69
N THR A 307 6.43 33.26 -0.35
CA THR A 307 5.41 33.92 -1.18
C THR A 307 3.98 33.47 -0.90
N LEU A 308 3.77 32.22 -0.50
CA LEU A 308 2.44 31.62 -0.34
C LEU A 308 2.04 31.40 1.11
N PHE A 309 3.01 31.21 2.01
CA PHE A 309 2.76 30.89 3.41
C PHE A 309 3.12 32.08 4.31
N SER A 310 2.13 32.54 5.07
CA SER A 310 2.23 33.69 5.95
C SER A 310 2.20 33.26 7.41
N ARG A 311 3.11 33.84 8.19
CA ARG A 311 3.11 33.71 9.64
C ARG A 311 1.84 34.31 10.24
N ASP A 312 1.34 33.68 11.29
CA ASP A 312 0.10 34.01 12.01
C ASP A 312 -1.20 33.83 11.19
N VAL A 313 -1.10 33.28 9.98
CA VAL A 313 -2.25 32.88 9.13
C VAL A 313 -2.20 31.37 8.87
N ASP A 314 -1.12 30.91 8.23
CA ASP A 314 -0.96 29.50 7.84
C ASP A 314 -0.21 28.68 8.91
N TYR A 315 0.68 29.33 9.65
CA TYR A 315 1.47 28.73 10.71
C TYR A 315 1.90 29.76 11.77
N ILE A 316 2.30 29.29 12.94
CA ILE A 316 2.95 30.10 13.98
C ILE A 316 4.28 29.49 14.40
N VAL A 317 5.15 30.34 14.95
CA VAL A 317 6.35 29.89 15.66
C VAL A 317 6.01 29.79 17.15
N SER A 318 6.01 28.55 17.68
CA SER A 318 5.81 28.29 19.10
C SER A 318 6.95 28.87 19.95
N ARG A 319 6.70 29.04 21.26
CA ARG A 319 7.70 29.57 22.20
C ARG A 319 8.95 28.71 22.31
N ASP A 320 8.83 27.43 21.99
CA ASP A 320 9.93 26.47 21.98
C ASP A 320 10.71 26.49 20.65
N GLY A 321 10.44 27.46 19.77
CA GLY A 321 11.08 27.57 18.46
C GLY A 321 10.70 26.42 17.54
N LYS A 322 9.41 26.10 17.41
CA LYS A 322 8.91 25.10 16.43
C LYS A 322 7.76 25.68 15.62
N ILE A 323 7.70 25.35 14.34
CA ILE A 323 6.58 25.69 13.46
C ILE A 323 5.36 24.83 13.82
N VAL A 324 4.22 25.47 14.05
CA VAL A 324 2.92 24.83 14.29
C VAL A 324 1.93 25.32 13.25
N ILE A 325 1.33 24.39 12.51
CA ILE A 325 0.38 24.69 11.43
C ILE A 325 -0.94 25.19 12.02
N ILE A 326 -1.56 26.19 11.39
CA ILE A 326 -2.92 26.63 11.69
C ILE A 326 -3.87 26.03 10.65
N ASP A 327 -4.97 25.45 11.13
CA ASP A 327 -6.07 25.04 10.26
C ASP A 327 -6.82 26.27 9.74
N GLU A 328 -6.90 26.44 8.41
CA GLU A 328 -7.50 27.61 7.75
C GLU A 328 -8.99 27.80 8.05
N PHE A 329 -9.72 26.72 8.31
CA PHE A 329 -11.17 26.77 8.53
C PHE A 329 -11.51 27.00 10.00
N THR A 330 -10.72 26.46 10.91
CA THR A 330 -11.02 26.49 12.35
C THR A 330 -10.14 27.46 13.13
N GLY A 331 -9.04 27.93 12.56
CA GLY A 331 -8.03 28.76 13.21
C GLY A 331 -7.30 28.04 14.36
N ARG A 332 -7.41 26.70 14.44
CA ARG A 332 -6.82 25.90 15.52
C ARG A 332 -5.38 25.54 15.20
N MET A 333 -4.56 25.54 16.25
CA MET A 333 -3.19 25.06 16.18
C MET A 333 -3.18 23.53 16.08
N MET A 334 -2.51 23.00 15.07
CA MET A 334 -2.39 21.57 14.78
C MET A 334 -1.02 21.05 15.24
N GLU A 335 -0.89 20.81 16.54
CA GLU A 335 0.34 20.26 17.12
C GLU A 335 0.65 18.87 16.56
N GLY A 336 1.90 18.67 16.11
CA GLY A 336 2.38 17.41 15.54
C GLY A 336 2.15 17.24 14.03
N ARG A 337 1.47 18.17 13.35
CA ARG A 337 1.42 18.21 11.88
C ARG A 337 2.61 18.96 11.31
N ARG A 338 3.16 18.46 10.21
CA ARG A 338 4.24 19.08 9.43
C ARG A 338 3.84 19.18 7.96
N TYR A 339 4.36 20.18 7.26
CA TYR A 339 4.25 20.23 5.81
C TYR A 339 5.20 19.20 5.19
N SER A 340 4.82 18.64 4.04
CA SER A 340 5.62 17.62 3.35
C SER A 340 6.57 18.26 2.33
N ASP A 341 7.42 17.43 1.70
CA ASP A 341 8.27 17.81 0.55
C ASP A 341 9.20 19.00 0.83
N GLY A 342 9.81 19.04 2.02
CA GLY A 342 10.78 20.05 2.40
C GLY A 342 10.21 21.45 2.71
N LEU A 343 8.90 21.65 2.53
CA LEU A 343 8.27 22.95 2.81
C LEU A 343 8.32 23.30 4.31
N HIS A 344 8.21 22.32 5.20
CA HIS A 344 8.31 22.60 6.64
C HIS A 344 9.70 23.07 7.03
N GLN A 345 10.74 22.44 6.46
CA GLN A 345 12.14 22.80 6.64
C GLN A 345 12.45 24.17 6.03
N ALA A 346 11.88 24.48 4.85
CA ALA A 346 11.97 25.79 4.26
C ALA A 346 11.33 26.89 5.13
N LEU A 347 10.21 26.59 5.81
CA LEU A 347 9.58 27.49 6.77
C LEU A 347 10.40 27.65 8.07
N GLU A 348 10.99 26.56 8.57
CA GLU A 348 11.93 26.60 9.69
C GLU A 348 13.12 27.51 9.36
N ALA A 349 13.73 27.35 8.17
CA ALA A 349 14.82 28.19 7.69
C ALA A 349 14.40 29.65 7.49
N LYS A 350 13.21 29.90 6.91
CA LYS A 350 12.63 31.25 6.73
C LYS A 350 12.52 32.01 8.06
N GLU A 351 12.06 31.33 9.11
CA GLU A 351 11.86 31.94 10.43
C GLU A 351 13.13 31.93 11.30
N GLY A 352 14.24 31.35 10.82
CA GLY A 352 15.49 31.24 11.57
C GLY A 352 15.42 30.27 12.74
N VAL A 353 14.57 29.25 12.62
CA VAL A 353 14.37 28.17 13.58
C VAL A 353 15.32 27.01 13.26
N GLU A 354 15.62 26.16 14.25
CA GLU A 354 16.39 24.93 14.03
C GLU A 354 15.68 24.03 13.01
N VAL A 355 16.29 23.92 11.83
CA VAL A 355 15.81 23.07 10.74
C VAL A 355 15.95 21.62 11.16
N GLN A 356 14.85 20.87 11.11
CA GLN A 356 14.87 19.46 11.44
C GLN A 356 15.25 18.64 10.21
N PRO A 357 16.04 17.55 10.36
CA PRO A 357 16.36 16.67 9.26
C PRO A 357 15.11 16.16 8.55
N GLU A 358 15.23 15.95 7.25
CA GLU A 358 14.15 15.44 6.44
C GLU A 358 14.01 13.93 6.60
N ASN A 359 12.83 13.44 6.26
CA ASN A 359 12.63 12.02 6.06
C ASN A 359 12.77 11.74 4.57
N GLN A 360 13.69 10.85 4.19
CA GLN A 360 13.85 10.38 2.81
C GLN A 360 13.18 9.03 2.60
N THR A 361 12.78 8.79 1.36
CA THR A 361 12.33 7.48 0.88
C THR A 361 13.51 6.51 0.82
N LEU A 362 13.54 5.49 1.68
CA LEU A 362 14.55 4.43 1.63
C LEU A 362 14.18 3.32 0.64
N ALA A 363 12.89 2.99 0.61
CA ALA A 363 12.34 1.99 -0.29
C ALA A 363 10.88 2.32 -0.55
N SER A 364 10.43 2.16 -1.79
CA SER A 364 9.04 2.39 -2.17
C SER A 364 8.61 1.39 -3.22
N ILE A 365 7.31 1.04 -3.27
CA ILE A 365 6.71 0.29 -4.37
C ILE A 365 5.20 0.57 -4.43
N THR A 366 4.64 0.69 -5.63
CA THR A 366 3.19 0.70 -5.80
C THR A 366 2.60 -0.70 -5.73
N PHE A 367 1.34 -0.85 -5.27
CA PHE A 367 0.67 -2.16 -5.29
C PHE A 367 0.60 -2.75 -6.70
N GLN A 368 0.41 -1.90 -7.71
CA GLN A 368 0.43 -2.26 -9.11
C GLN A 368 1.71 -3.03 -9.46
N ASN A 369 2.86 -2.43 -9.19
CA ASN A 369 4.15 -3.03 -9.52
C ASN A 369 4.53 -4.19 -8.61
N TYR A 370 4.11 -4.17 -7.34
CA TYR A 370 4.29 -5.29 -6.42
C TYR A 370 3.57 -6.55 -6.92
N PHE A 371 2.28 -6.46 -7.25
CA PHE A 371 1.50 -7.62 -7.69
C PHE A 371 1.91 -8.12 -9.08
N ARG A 372 2.48 -7.26 -9.94
CA ARG A 372 3.08 -7.64 -11.23
C ARG A 372 4.33 -8.52 -11.08
N LEU A 373 4.93 -8.62 -9.88
CA LEU A 373 6.06 -9.54 -9.62
C LEU A 373 5.63 -11.01 -9.59
N TYR A 374 4.35 -11.30 -9.35
CA TYR A 374 3.86 -12.67 -9.29
C TYR A 374 3.76 -13.27 -10.69
N PRO A 375 4.37 -14.45 -10.96
CA PRO A 375 4.22 -15.15 -12.24
C PRO A 375 2.76 -15.49 -12.56
N LYS A 376 1.95 -15.66 -11.51
CA LYS A 376 0.52 -15.91 -11.60
C LYS A 376 -0.20 -15.05 -10.59
N LEU A 377 -1.16 -14.27 -11.06
CA LEU A 377 -1.99 -13.39 -10.23
C LEU A 377 -3.45 -13.67 -10.55
N SER A 378 -4.29 -13.74 -9.53
CA SER A 378 -5.74 -13.87 -9.68
C SER A 378 -6.44 -13.13 -8.56
N GLY A 379 -7.74 -12.91 -8.70
CA GLY A 379 -8.49 -12.25 -7.65
C GLY A 379 -9.97 -12.60 -7.65
N MET A 380 -10.63 -12.34 -6.55
CA MET A 380 -12.07 -12.54 -6.41
C MET A 380 -12.71 -11.32 -5.78
N THR A 381 -13.91 -10.98 -6.23
CA THR A 381 -14.71 -9.89 -5.65
C THR A 381 -16.16 -10.02 -6.10
N GLY A 382 -17.08 -9.24 -5.50
CA GLY A 382 -18.47 -9.16 -5.94
C GLY A 382 -18.72 -8.19 -7.09
N THR A 383 -17.74 -7.34 -7.41
CA THR A 383 -17.99 -6.15 -8.23
C THR A 383 -16.75 -5.73 -9.05
N ALA A 384 -16.19 -6.60 -9.89
CA ALA A 384 -15.00 -6.29 -10.70
C ALA A 384 -15.31 -5.74 -12.11
N SER A 385 -16.49 -6.03 -12.65
CA SER A 385 -16.81 -5.79 -14.07
C SER A 385 -16.83 -4.32 -14.46
N THR A 386 -16.99 -3.40 -13.51
CA THR A 386 -16.92 -1.95 -13.77
C THR A 386 -15.50 -1.51 -14.10
N GLU A 387 -14.49 -2.13 -13.47
CA GLU A 387 -13.07 -1.81 -13.62
C GLU A 387 -12.32 -2.82 -14.51
N ALA A 388 -13.06 -3.61 -15.32
CA ALA A 388 -12.47 -4.67 -16.13
C ALA A 388 -11.39 -4.15 -17.10
N ASP A 389 -11.57 -2.94 -17.64
CA ASP A 389 -10.59 -2.30 -18.52
C ASP A 389 -9.30 -1.93 -17.76
N GLU A 390 -9.41 -1.43 -16.53
CA GLU A 390 -8.27 -1.11 -15.66
C GLU A 390 -7.48 -2.38 -15.27
N PHE A 391 -8.19 -3.45 -14.88
CA PHE A 391 -7.57 -4.74 -14.56
C PHE A 391 -6.81 -5.33 -15.77
N ALA A 392 -7.40 -5.26 -16.95
CA ALA A 392 -6.78 -5.77 -18.17
C ALA A 392 -5.59 -4.90 -18.62
N GLU A 393 -5.68 -3.58 -18.48
CA GLU A 393 -4.61 -2.67 -18.89
C GLU A 393 -3.40 -2.75 -17.95
N ILE A 394 -3.61 -2.67 -16.64
CA ILE A 394 -2.55 -2.58 -15.63
C ILE A 394 -1.99 -3.97 -15.27
N TYR A 395 -2.87 -4.91 -14.94
CA TYR A 395 -2.48 -6.20 -14.35
C TYR A 395 -2.55 -7.38 -15.33
N LYS A 396 -3.04 -7.16 -16.55
CA LYS A 396 -3.34 -8.20 -17.54
C LYS A 396 -4.34 -9.25 -17.01
N LEU A 397 -5.24 -8.83 -16.13
CA LEU A 397 -6.26 -9.68 -15.55
C LEU A 397 -7.59 -9.50 -16.28
N GLU A 398 -8.13 -10.60 -16.81
CA GLU A 398 -9.48 -10.63 -17.36
C GLU A 398 -10.52 -10.90 -16.26
N VAL A 399 -11.65 -10.18 -16.31
CA VAL A 399 -12.78 -10.39 -15.38
C VAL A 399 -13.79 -11.36 -15.98
N VAL A 400 -14.15 -12.40 -15.21
CA VAL A 400 -15.20 -13.36 -15.55
C VAL A 400 -16.34 -13.22 -14.53
N GLU A 401 -17.52 -12.83 -15.00
CA GLU A 401 -18.73 -12.75 -14.16
C GLU A 401 -19.35 -14.13 -14.01
N ILE A 402 -19.34 -14.64 -12.79
CA ILE A 402 -19.82 -15.98 -12.46
C ILE A 402 -21.31 -15.89 -12.11
N PRO A 403 -22.16 -16.78 -12.67
CA PRO A 403 -23.56 -16.82 -12.30
C PRO A 403 -23.73 -17.14 -10.80
N THR A 404 -24.77 -16.58 -10.18
CA THR A 404 -25.12 -16.93 -8.80
C THR A 404 -25.65 -18.36 -8.72
N ASN A 405 -25.45 -19.02 -7.57
CA ASN A 405 -25.99 -20.36 -7.33
C ASN A 405 -27.52 -20.37 -7.38
N LEU A 406 -28.13 -19.32 -6.79
CA LEU A 406 -29.57 -19.09 -6.79
C LEU A 406 -29.90 -17.71 -7.36
N PRO A 407 -31.06 -17.52 -8.01
CA PRO A 407 -31.47 -16.21 -8.53
C PRO A 407 -31.61 -15.17 -7.41
N VAL A 408 -31.14 -13.95 -7.66
CA VAL A 408 -31.24 -12.84 -6.68
C VAL A 408 -32.70 -12.39 -6.56
N ALA A 409 -33.26 -12.45 -5.36
CA ALA A 409 -34.65 -12.03 -5.06
C ALA A 409 -34.75 -10.63 -4.44
N ARG A 410 -33.63 -9.90 -4.33
CA ARG A 410 -33.59 -8.55 -3.73
C ARG A 410 -34.37 -7.54 -4.57
N ALA A 411 -35.19 -6.73 -3.91
CA ALA A 411 -35.90 -5.60 -4.52
C ALA A 411 -35.09 -4.30 -4.35
N ASP A 412 -34.46 -3.83 -5.44
CA ASP A 412 -33.74 -2.56 -5.47
C ASP A 412 -34.69 -1.42 -5.89
N SER A 413 -34.97 -0.51 -4.97
CA SER A 413 -35.82 0.67 -5.21
C SER A 413 -35.03 1.78 -5.91
N ASP A 414 -35.73 2.65 -6.65
CA ASP A 414 -35.14 3.89 -7.18
C ASP A 414 -34.67 4.81 -6.02
N ASP A 415 -33.70 5.68 -6.29
CA ASP A 415 -33.17 6.62 -5.30
C ASP A 415 -34.21 7.69 -4.93
N GLU A 416 -34.25 8.07 -3.65
CA GLU A 416 -35.06 9.18 -3.15
C GLU A 416 -34.17 10.43 -2.97
N VAL A 417 -34.46 11.50 -3.72
CA VAL A 417 -33.68 12.74 -3.66
C VAL A 417 -34.46 13.83 -2.94
N TYR A 418 -33.86 14.35 -1.87
CA TYR A 418 -34.37 15.42 -1.02
C TYR A 418 -33.68 16.74 -1.32
N ARG A 419 -34.34 17.84 -0.94
CA ARG A 419 -33.77 19.18 -1.13
C ARG A 419 -32.64 19.46 -0.14
N THR A 420 -32.84 19.10 1.13
CA THR A 420 -31.86 19.36 2.21
C THR A 420 -31.40 18.05 2.86
N ALA A 421 -30.20 18.05 3.45
CA ALA A 421 -29.67 16.91 4.18
C ALA A 421 -30.52 16.56 5.41
N ARG A 422 -31.13 17.56 6.05
CA ARG A 422 -32.02 17.35 7.19
C ARG A 422 -33.26 16.52 6.81
N GLU A 423 -33.96 16.91 5.74
CA GLU A 423 -35.12 16.19 5.24
C GLU A 423 -34.78 14.72 4.90
N LYS A 424 -33.61 14.51 4.29
CA LYS A 424 -33.04 13.18 3.99
C LYS A 424 -32.88 12.34 5.26
N TYR A 425 -32.20 12.85 6.28
CA TYR A 425 -31.92 12.09 7.50
C TYR A 425 -33.18 11.79 8.33
N ASP A 426 -34.14 12.71 8.36
CA ASP A 426 -35.44 12.48 9.01
C ASP A 426 -36.21 11.35 8.31
N ALA A 427 -36.20 11.30 6.97
CA ALA A 427 -36.80 10.22 6.20
C ALA A 427 -36.11 8.86 6.43
N VAL A 428 -34.77 8.84 6.45
CA VAL A 428 -33.98 7.64 6.78
C VAL A 428 -34.36 7.13 8.18
N ALA A 429 -34.42 8.01 9.19
CA ALA A 429 -34.77 7.65 10.55
C ALA A 429 -36.20 7.10 10.68
N ASN A 430 -37.16 7.65 9.92
CA ASN A 430 -38.53 7.14 9.86
C ASN A 430 -38.58 5.72 9.24
N LEU A 431 -37.89 5.50 8.12
CA LEU A 431 -37.83 4.18 7.48
C LEU A 431 -37.20 3.13 8.41
N ILE A 432 -36.13 3.48 9.13
CA ILE A 432 -35.49 2.58 10.11
C ILE A 432 -36.48 2.18 11.21
N GLN A 433 -37.26 3.13 11.72
CA GLN A 433 -38.29 2.86 12.71
C GLN A 433 -39.36 1.91 12.16
N GLU A 434 -39.88 2.16 10.97
CA GLU A 434 -40.87 1.28 10.31
C GLU A 434 -40.32 -0.14 10.08
N CYS A 435 -39.06 -0.28 9.66
CA CYS A 435 -38.40 -1.58 9.49
C CYS A 435 -38.38 -2.35 10.81
N ARG A 436 -38.02 -1.66 11.91
CA ARG A 436 -37.98 -2.27 13.23
C ARG A 436 -39.36 -2.68 13.74
N GLU A 437 -40.38 -1.85 13.54
CA GLU A 437 -41.76 -2.13 13.97
C GLU A 437 -42.33 -3.39 13.27
N ARG A 438 -41.95 -3.63 12.01
CA ARG A 438 -42.28 -4.88 11.29
C ARG A 438 -41.30 -6.05 11.55
N GLY A 439 -40.31 -5.86 12.43
CA GLY A 439 -39.30 -6.87 12.77
C GLY A 439 -38.24 -7.12 11.69
N GLN A 440 -38.15 -6.27 10.67
CA GLN A 440 -37.17 -6.40 9.59
C GLN A 440 -35.81 -5.81 10.02
N PRO A 441 -34.69 -6.55 9.89
CA PRO A 441 -33.37 -6.01 10.15
C PRO A 441 -32.97 -4.97 9.09
N CYS A 442 -32.24 -3.93 9.51
CA CYS A 442 -31.72 -2.92 8.61
C CYS A 442 -30.22 -2.64 8.80
N LEU A 443 -29.54 -2.45 7.67
CA LEU A 443 -28.16 -2.00 7.58
C LEU A 443 -28.13 -0.62 6.91
N VAL A 444 -27.60 0.38 7.61
CA VAL A 444 -27.48 1.76 7.15
C VAL A 444 -26.02 2.03 6.81
N GLY A 445 -25.72 2.36 5.55
CA GLY A 445 -24.39 2.73 5.10
C GLY A 445 -24.23 4.25 4.99
N THR A 446 -23.25 4.81 5.69
CA THR A 446 -22.85 6.23 5.60
C THR A 446 -21.47 6.39 4.98
N THR A 447 -21.09 7.59 4.55
CA THR A 447 -19.78 7.88 3.94
C THR A 447 -18.74 8.37 4.95
N SER A 448 -19.15 8.87 6.13
CA SER A 448 -18.25 9.35 7.18
C SER A 448 -18.74 8.98 8.58
N ILE A 449 -17.81 9.01 9.54
CA ILE A 449 -18.07 8.78 10.97
C ILE A 449 -19.02 9.86 11.51
N GLU A 450 -18.82 11.12 11.13
CA GLU A 450 -19.68 12.24 11.53
C GLU A 450 -21.14 11.99 11.13
N LYS A 451 -21.37 11.55 9.89
CA LYS A 451 -22.71 11.23 9.39
C LYS A 451 -23.32 10.01 10.12
N SER A 452 -22.50 9.02 10.46
CA SER A 452 -22.91 7.89 11.30
C SER A 452 -23.37 8.33 12.69
N GLU A 453 -22.62 9.22 13.36
CA GLU A 453 -22.98 9.77 14.67
C GLU A 453 -24.24 10.65 14.61
N LEU A 454 -24.40 11.44 13.55
CA LEU A 454 -25.61 12.24 13.32
C LEU A 454 -26.88 11.37 13.27
N ILE A 455 -26.84 10.27 12.52
CA ILE A 455 -27.97 9.33 12.42
C ILE A 455 -28.18 8.59 13.74
N SER A 456 -27.10 8.17 14.39
CA SER A 456 -27.13 7.56 15.73
C SER A 456 -27.87 8.45 16.73
N ASP A 457 -27.57 9.74 16.77
CA ASP A 457 -28.26 10.70 17.65
C ASP A 457 -29.73 10.91 17.30
N LEU A 458 -30.10 10.90 16.02
CA LEU A 458 -31.50 10.94 15.58
C LEU A 458 -32.26 9.68 16.03
N LEU A 459 -31.65 8.50 15.91
CA LEU A 459 -32.24 7.24 16.37
C LEU A 459 -32.35 7.15 17.89
N LYS A 460 -31.37 7.69 18.65
CA LYS A 460 -31.46 7.80 20.12
C LYS A 460 -32.66 8.67 20.53
N LYS A 461 -32.88 9.80 19.86
CA LYS A 461 -34.04 10.67 20.10
C LYS A 461 -35.38 9.96 19.84
N LYS A 462 -35.41 9.06 18.86
CA LYS A 462 -36.58 8.22 18.54
C LYS A 462 -36.70 6.96 19.40
N GLY A 463 -35.76 6.69 20.30
CA GLY A 463 -35.77 5.50 21.14
C GLY A 463 -35.55 4.20 20.37
N VAL A 464 -34.81 4.23 19.27
CA VAL A 464 -34.49 3.06 18.42
C VAL A 464 -33.12 2.50 18.81
N PRO A 465 -33.01 1.32 19.44
CA PRO A 465 -31.73 0.66 19.71
C PRO A 465 -30.99 0.31 18.43
N HIS A 466 -29.73 0.72 18.32
CA HIS A 466 -28.89 0.49 17.16
C HIS A 466 -27.44 0.27 17.58
N GLN A 467 -26.63 -0.22 16.64
CA GLN A 467 -25.19 -0.38 16.78
C GLN A 467 -24.48 0.42 15.69
N VAL A 468 -23.33 1.02 15.99
CA VAL A 468 -22.54 1.86 15.06
C VAL A 468 -21.17 1.22 14.87
N LEU A 469 -20.71 1.16 13.62
CA LEU A 469 -19.44 0.58 13.22
C LEU A 469 -18.61 1.61 12.48
N ASN A 470 -17.43 1.91 13.01
CA ASN A 470 -16.58 3.03 12.57
C ASN A 470 -15.24 2.55 11.99
N ALA A 471 -15.13 1.28 11.58
CA ALA A 471 -13.93 0.65 11.02
C ALA A 471 -12.67 0.71 11.90
N ARG A 472 -12.84 0.77 13.23
CA ARG A 472 -11.72 0.86 14.20
C ARG A 472 -11.36 -0.46 14.85
N TYR A 473 -12.35 -1.31 15.14
CA TYR A 473 -12.14 -2.55 15.89
C TYR A 473 -12.74 -3.74 15.13
N HIS A 474 -11.98 -4.28 14.17
CA HIS A 474 -12.49 -5.27 13.21
C HIS A 474 -13.13 -6.50 13.86
N GLU A 475 -12.55 -7.04 14.92
CA GLU A 475 -13.11 -8.22 15.62
C GLU A 475 -14.46 -7.93 16.28
N GLN A 476 -14.56 -6.81 17.02
CA GLN A 476 -15.81 -6.38 17.66
C GLN A 476 -16.88 -6.05 16.62
N GLU A 477 -16.49 -5.40 15.52
CA GLU A 477 -17.38 -5.08 14.42
C GLU A 477 -17.88 -6.34 13.70
N ALA A 478 -17.02 -7.34 13.50
CA ALA A 478 -17.40 -8.63 12.94
C ALA A 478 -18.42 -9.34 13.85
N ALA A 479 -18.23 -9.31 15.17
CA ALA A 479 -19.19 -9.85 16.12
C ALA A 479 -20.57 -9.17 16.00
N ILE A 480 -20.62 -7.83 15.91
CA ILE A 480 -21.87 -7.09 15.73
C ILE A 480 -22.53 -7.42 14.39
N ILE A 481 -21.76 -7.36 13.30
CA ILE A 481 -22.27 -7.59 11.92
C ILE A 481 -22.80 -9.00 11.74
N SER A 482 -22.16 -9.99 12.34
CA SER A 482 -22.61 -11.39 12.28
C SER A 482 -24.03 -11.58 12.84
N GLN A 483 -24.49 -10.65 13.69
CA GLN A 483 -25.81 -10.65 14.32
C GLN A 483 -26.78 -9.61 13.73
N ALA A 484 -26.33 -8.82 12.75
CA ALA A 484 -27.14 -7.76 12.13
C ALA A 484 -28.38 -8.29 11.38
N GLY A 485 -28.41 -9.58 11.04
CA GLY A 485 -29.55 -10.23 10.39
C GLY A 485 -30.65 -10.70 11.35
N ARG A 486 -30.56 -10.43 12.66
CA ARG A 486 -31.58 -10.81 13.64
C ARG A 486 -32.85 -9.93 13.52
N PRO A 487 -34.04 -10.44 13.87
CA PRO A 487 -35.28 -9.65 13.82
C PRO A 487 -35.16 -8.31 14.54
N GLY A 488 -35.50 -7.22 13.83
CA GLY A 488 -35.48 -5.85 14.36
C GLY A 488 -34.10 -5.27 14.68
N ALA A 489 -33.00 -5.94 14.29
CA ALA A 489 -31.65 -5.41 14.46
C ALA A 489 -31.42 -4.20 13.54
N VAL A 490 -30.78 -3.16 14.09
CA VAL A 490 -30.43 -1.94 13.37
C VAL A 490 -28.93 -1.72 13.49
N THR A 491 -28.24 -1.66 12.36
CA THR A 491 -26.79 -1.49 12.31
C THR A 491 -26.42 -0.35 11.38
N ILE A 492 -25.62 0.59 11.86
CA ILE A 492 -25.05 1.69 11.09
C ILE A 492 -23.58 1.35 10.81
N ALA A 493 -23.18 1.39 9.55
CA ALA A 493 -21.83 1.13 9.10
C ALA A 493 -21.28 2.35 8.36
N THR A 494 -20.15 2.88 8.85
CA THR A 494 -19.38 3.89 8.13
C THR A 494 -18.61 3.24 6.99
N ASN A 495 -18.76 3.77 5.78
CA ASN A 495 -18.23 3.24 4.52
C ASN A 495 -18.55 1.75 4.36
N MET A 496 -17.53 0.91 4.52
CA MET A 496 -17.61 -0.54 4.40
C MET A 496 -17.21 -1.24 5.71
N ALA A 497 -17.45 -0.62 6.87
CA ALA A 497 -17.26 -1.27 8.16
C ALA A 497 -18.02 -2.60 8.21
N GLY A 498 -17.42 -3.63 8.82
CA GLY A 498 -17.97 -4.98 8.78
C GLY A 498 -17.71 -5.76 7.48
N ARG A 499 -16.74 -5.33 6.67
CA ARG A 499 -16.32 -6.07 5.48
C ARG A 499 -15.83 -7.47 5.83
N GLY A 500 -16.01 -8.42 4.90
CA GLY A 500 -15.55 -9.80 5.06
C GLY A 500 -16.41 -10.66 5.99
N THR A 501 -17.39 -10.08 6.70
CA THR A 501 -18.34 -10.84 7.53
C THR A 501 -19.71 -10.94 6.84
N ASP A 502 -20.28 -12.14 6.84
CA ASP A 502 -21.59 -12.43 6.25
C ASP A 502 -22.74 -12.08 7.20
N ILE A 503 -23.80 -11.46 6.66
CA ILE A 503 -25.02 -11.12 7.41
C ILE A 503 -26.06 -12.20 7.11
N LYS A 504 -26.04 -13.26 7.92
CA LYS A 504 -27.03 -14.35 7.81
C LYS A 504 -28.35 -13.91 8.43
N LEU A 505 -29.46 -14.14 7.73
CA LEU A 505 -30.80 -13.90 8.28
C LEU A 505 -31.01 -14.78 9.51
N GLY A 506 -31.46 -14.19 10.63
CA GLY A 506 -31.56 -14.86 11.93
C GLY A 506 -30.30 -14.78 12.80
N GLY A 507 -29.15 -14.35 12.27
CA GLY A 507 -27.87 -14.24 12.98
C GLY A 507 -26.91 -15.41 12.73
N ASN A 508 -25.64 -15.26 13.10
CA ASN A 508 -24.64 -16.33 13.02
C ASN A 508 -24.67 -17.19 14.29
N ALA A 509 -25.15 -18.44 14.16
CA ALA A 509 -25.30 -19.37 15.27
C ALA A 509 -23.97 -19.73 15.96
N GLU A 510 -22.89 -19.91 15.19
CA GLU A 510 -21.60 -20.33 15.73
C GLU A 510 -20.95 -19.20 16.53
N MET A 511 -20.91 -17.99 15.97
CA MET A 511 -20.40 -16.82 16.69
C MET A 511 -21.23 -16.51 17.94
N LEU A 512 -22.56 -16.66 17.86
CA LEU A 512 -23.43 -16.46 19.02
C LEU A 512 -23.21 -17.53 20.10
N ALA A 513 -23.01 -18.79 19.71
CA ALA A 513 -22.69 -19.87 20.64
C ALA A 513 -21.36 -19.61 21.35
N ARG A 514 -20.30 -19.28 20.61
CA ARG A 514 -18.98 -18.95 21.18
C ARG A 514 -19.06 -17.76 22.14
N ALA A 515 -19.81 -16.72 21.79
CA ALA A 515 -19.95 -15.53 22.62
C ALA A 515 -20.79 -15.74 23.90
N THR A 516 -21.69 -16.72 23.91
CA THR A 516 -22.62 -16.96 25.03
C THR A 516 -22.27 -18.18 25.88
N PHE A 517 -21.32 -19.02 25.43
CA PHE A 517 -20.92 -20.22 26.16
C PHE A 517 -19.97 -19.87 27.33
N PRO A 518 -20.26 -20.31 28.56
CA PRO A 518 -19.39 -20.07 29.71
C PRO A 518 -18.25 -21.09 29.74
N GLY A 519 -17.08 -20.73 29.20
CA GLY A 519 -15.87 -21.58 29.22
C GLY A 519 -15.19 -21.68 27.86
N GLU A 520 -14.27 -22.65 27.71
CA GLU A 520 -13.66 -22.95 26.42
C GLU A 520 -14.70 -23.57 25.47
N PRO A 521 -14.81 -23.08 24.21
CA PRO A 521 -15.83 -23.52 23.26
C PRO A 521 -15.45 -24.85 22.61
N ASP A 522 -15.31 -25.90 23.41
CA ASP A 522 -14.98 -27.26 22.96
C ASP A 522 -15.79 -28.32 23.73
N GLY A 523 -15.92 -29.49 23.12
CA GLY A 523 -16.54 -30.66 23.71
C GLY A 523 -18.07 -30.75 23.53
N PRO A 524 -18.67 -31.81 24.10
CA PRO A 524 -20.07 -32.17 23.85
C PRO A 524 -21.08 -31.15 24.40
N GLU A 525 -20.71 -30.38 25.43
CA GLU A 525 -21.58 -29.33 26.00
C GLU A 525 -21.70 -28.12 25.08
N PHE A 526 -20.59 -27.70 24.45
CA PHE A 526 -20.60 -26.65 23.45
C PHE A 526 -21.42 -27.06 22.21
N GLU A 527 -21.26 -28.30 21.73
CA GLU A 527 -22.03 -28.83 20.60
C GLU A 527 -23.54 -28.87 20.88
N ALA A 528 -23.94 -29.26 22.11
CA ALA A 528 -25.33 -29.23 22.51
C ALA A 528 -25.91 -27.81 22.52
N ARG A 529 -25.14 -26.84 23.05
CA ARG A 529 -25.54 -25.42 23.06
C ARG A 529 -25.60 -24.83 21.65
N LEU A 530 -24.65 -25.17 20.79
CA LEU A 530 -24.62 -24.77 19.39
C LEU A 530 -25.84 -25.31 18.64
N ALA A 531 -26.25 -26.56 18.89
CA ALA A 531 -27.45 -27.13 18.30
C ALA A 531 -28.74 -26.43 18.75
N GLU A 532 -28.82 -26.01 20.01
CA GLU A 532 -29.94 -25.21 20.53
C GLU A 532 -30.02 -23.84 19.84
N ILE A 533 -28.90 -23.12 19.78
CA ILE A 533 -28.82 -21.79 19.16
C ILE A 533 -29.11 -21.88 17.65
N ARG A 534 -28.66 -22.93 16.97
CA ARG A 534 -28.99 -23.17 15.55
C ARG A 534 -30.51 -23.20 15.32
N ARG A 535 -31.27 -23.86 16.20
CA ARG A 535 -32.74 -23.89 16.12
C ARG A 535 -33.36 -22.51 16.37
N GLU A 536 -32.82 -21.73 17.31
CA GLU A 536 -33.28 -20.35 17.56
C GLU A 536 -33.04 -19.45 16.33
N VAL A 537 -31.86 -19.57 15.73
CA VAL A 537 -31.46 -18.82 14.54
C VAL A 537 -32.34 -19.21 13.35
N GLU A 538 -32.63 -20.49 13.14
CA GLU A 538 -33.55 -20.96 12.08
C GLU A 538 -34.96 -20.36 12.22
N GLY A 539 -35.53 -20.40 13.44
CA GLY A 539 -36.84 -19.79 13.70
C GLY A 539 -36.83 -18.27 13.55
N SER A 540 -35.71 -17.62 13.86
CA SER A 540 -35.53 -16.17 13.64
C SER A 540 -35.35 -15.84 12.17
N ALA A 541 -34.62 -16.66 11.41
CA ALA A 541 -34.42 -16.51 9.97
C ALA A 541 -35.75 -16.56 9.21
N ALA A 542 -36.64 -17.50 9.55
CA ALA A 542 -37.97 -17.59 8.96
C ALA A 542 -38.77 -16.29 9.15
N ARG A 543 -38.81 -15.75 10.38
CA ARG A 543 -39.46 -14.47 10.69
C ARG A 543 -38.88 -13.30 9.90
N VAL A 544 -37.56 -13.24 9.76
CA VAL A 544 -36.89 -12.20 8.97
C VAL A 544 -37.22 -12.32 7.49
N LYS A 545 -37.29 -13.54 6.93
CA LYS A 545 -37.69 -13.74 5.53
C LYS A 545 -39.12 -13.29 5.27
N GLU A 546 -40.04 -13.61 6.19
CA GLU A 546 -41.44 -13.13 6.13
C GLU A 546 -41.53 -11.60 6.23
N ALA A 547 -40.68 -10.97 7.04
CA ALA A 547 -40.59 -9.51 7.18
C ALA A 547 -39.94 -8.81 5.96
N GLY A 548 -39.53 -9.55 4.93
CA GLY A 548 -38.94 -9.03 3.70
C GLY A 548 -37.41 -9.12 3.60
N GLY A 549 -36.76 -9.84 4.52
CA GLY A 549 -35.31 -10.05 4.54
C GLY A 549 -34.50 -8.85 5.04
N LEU A 550 -33.20 -8.78 4.76
CA LEU A 550 -32.38 -7.64 5.17
C LEU A 550 -32.71 -6.39 4.33
N PHE A 551 -32.98 -5.26 4.99
CA PHE A 551 -33.14 -3.96 4.32
C PHE A 551 -31.83 -3.17 4.35
N VAL A 552 -31.31 -2.80 3.18
CA VAL A 552 -30.10 -1.96 3.07
C VAL A 552 -30.48 -0.53 2.72
N ILE A 553 -29.99 0.42 3.51
CA ILE A 553 -30.22 1.86 3.34
C ILE A 553 -28.88 2.52 3.05
N GLY A 554 -28.71 3.09 1.85
CA GLY A 554 -27.60 3.99 1.56
C GLY A 554 -28.01 5.43 1.86
N THR A 555 -27.21 6.16 2.64
CA THR A 555 -27.56 7.55 2.99
C THR A 555 -26.97 8.59 2.05
N GLU A 556 -26.10 8.15 1.14
CA GLU A 556 -25.43 8.90 0.08
C GLU A 556 -24.99 7.94 -1.03
N ARG A 557 -24.60 8.49 -2.19
CA ARG A 557 -23.88 7.77 -3.24
C ARG A 557 -22.39 7.93 -3.02
N HIS A 558 -21.64 6.83 -3.13
CA HIS A 558 -20.19 6.88 -3.16
C HIS A 558 -19.70 7.41 -4.51
N GLU A 559 -18.43 7.79 -4.58
CA GLU A 559 -17.78 8.18 -5.84
C GLU A 559 -17.82 7.08 -6.88
N SER A 560 -17.74 5.83 -6.43
CA SER A 560 -17.82 4.64 -7.28
C SER A 560 -19.13 3.89 -7.11
N ARG A 561 -19.73 3.52 -8.24
CA ARG A 561 -20.95 2.70 -8.27
C ARG A 561 -20.71 1.30 -7.68
N ARG A 562 -19.45 0.84 -7.75
CA ARG A 562 -19.00 -0.43 -7.21
C ARG A 562 -19.29 -0.54 -5.72
N ILE A 563 -18.89 0.47 -4.95
CA ILE A 563 -19.06 0.52 -3.49
C ILE A 563 -20.55 0.53 -3.13
N ASP A 564 -21.37 1.30 -3.86
CA ASP A 564 -22.83 1.27 -3.68
C ASP A 564 -23.40 -0.15 -3.89
N ASN A 565 -22.95 -0.84 -4.94
CA ASN A 565 -23.40 -2.20 -5.25
C ASN A 565 -22.91 -3.22 -4.23
N GLN A 566 -21.73 -3.04 -3.63
CA GLN A 566 -21.28 -3.86 -2.51
C GLN A 566 -22.17 -3.69 -1.29
N LEU A 567 -22.58 -2.46 -0.97
CA LEU A 567 -23.54 -2.18 0.09
C LEU A 567 -24.88 -2.87 -0.19
N ARG A 568 -25.45 -2.72 -1.39
CA ARG A 568 -26.67 -3.45 -1.81
C ARG A 568 -26.50 -4.97 -1.69
N GLY A 569 -25.35 -5.49 -2.09
CA GLY A 569 -24.96 -6.90 -2.02
C GLY A 569 -24.86 -7.48 -0.60
N ARG A 570 -25.00 -6.65 0.44
CA ARG A 570 -25.21 -7.13 1.81
C ARG A 570 -26.57 -7.80 1.99
N SER A 571 -27.56 -7.48 1.16
CA SER A 571 -28.89 -8.06 1.16
C SER A 571 -29.15 -9.01 -0.02
N GLY A 572 -30.09 -9.95 0.16
CA GLY A 572 -30.57 -10.89 -0.85
C GLY A 572 -29.58 -11.97 -1.27
N ARG A 573 -28.80 -12.49 -0.31
CA ARG A 573 -27.77 -13.52 -0.54
C ARG A 573 -28.40 -14.91 -0.71
N GLN A 574 -27.82 -15.76 -1.55
CA GLN A 574 -28.32 -17.13 -1.83
C GLN A 574 -29.84 -17.18 -2.10
N GLY A 575 -30.37 -16.20 -2.83
CA GLY A 575 -31.79 -16.12 -3.18
C GLY A 575 -32.74 -15.71 -2.05
N ASP A 576 -32.21 -15.29 -0.90
CA ASP A 576 -33.02 -14.73 0.18
C ASP A 576 -33.77 -13.47 -0.28
N PRO A 577 -34.97 -13.20 0.29
CA PRO A 577 -35.64 -11.92 0.11
C PRO A 577 -34.78 -10.79 0.69
N GLY A 578 -35.00 -9.59 0.21
CA GLY A 578 -34.28 -8.43 0.66
C GLY A 578 -34.71 -7.18 -0.08
N ALA A 579 -34.32 -6.02 0.44
CA ALA A 579 -34.58 -4.75 -0.21
C ALA A 579 -33.37 -3.82 -0.08
N SER A 580 -33.20 -2.92 -1.05
CA SER A 580 -32.27 -1.80 -0.92
C SER A 580 -32.87 -0.49 -1.41
N ARG A 581 -32.46 0.61 -0.79
CA ARG A 581 -32.85 1.97 -1.19
C ARG A 581 -31.74 2.97 -0.83
N PHE A 582 -31.53 3.96 -1.69
CA PHE A 582 -30.62 5.07 -1.43
C PHE A 582 -31.39 6.37 -1.23
N PHE A 583 -30.96 7.16 -0.25
CA PHE A 583 -31.48 8.47 0.12
C PHE A 583 -30.39 9.49 -0.19
N LEU A 584 -30.72 10.55 -0.92
CA LEU A 584 -29.77 11.56 -1.38
C LEU A 584 -30.29 12.96 -1.09
N SER A 585 -29.38 13.92 -0.99
CA SER A 585 -29.72 15.34 -0.90
C SER A 585 -28.96 16.15 -1.94
N LEU A 586 -29.49 17.31 -2.31
CA LEU A 586 -28.78 18.27 -3.17
C LEU A 586 -27.51 18.85 -2.50
N GLU A 587 -27.43 18.74 -1.18
CA GLU A 587 -26.29 19.19 -0.36
C GLU A 587 -25.20 18.12 -0.22
N ASP A 588 -25.44 16.89 -0.71
CA ASP A 588 -24.45 15.81 -0.66
C ASP A 588 -23.26 16.10 -1.60
N ASP A 589 -22.08 15.59 -1.26
CA ASP A 589 -20.82 15.92 -1.93
C ASP A 589 -20.84 15.63 -3.45
N LEU A 590 -21.33 14.46 -3.85
CA LEU A 590 -21.45 14.10 -5.25
C LEU A 590 -22.39 15.06 -6.02
N MET A 591 -23.45 15.53 -5.35
CA MET A 591 -24.43 16.44 -5.93
C MET A 591 -23.91 17.87 -6.00
N ARG A 592 -23.12 18.30 -5.01
CA ARG A 592 -22.43 19.59 -5.02
C ARG A 592 -21.40 19.69 -6.15
N ILE A 593 -20.65 18.62 -6.41
CA ILE A 593 -19.60 18.61 -7.45
C ILE A 593 -20.20 18.57 -8.87
N PHE A 594 -21.33 17.88 -9.08
CA PHE A 594 -21.86 17.62 -10.43
C PHE A 594 -23.25 18.19 -10.73
N GLY A 595 -23.98 18.64 -9.71
CA GLY A 595 -25.41 19.00 -9.79
C GLY A 595 -25.73 20.50 -9.66
N SER A 596 -24.79 21.35 -9.23
CA SER A 596 -25.09 22.72 -8.78
C SER A 596 -25.72 23.62 -9.85
N ASP A 597 -25.22 23.62 -11.08
CA ASP A 597 -25.59 24.69 -12.03
C ASP A 597 -26.83 24.38 -12.87
N ARG A 598 -27.14 23.10 -13.08
CA ARG A 598 -28.19 22.68 -14.03
C ARG A 598 -29.37 21.96 -13.39
N MET A 599 -29.14 21.22 -12.30
CA MET A 599 -30.19 20.50 -11.59
C MET A 599 -30.84 21.37 -10.51
N GLY A 600 -30.05 22.12 -9.73
CA GLY A 600 -30.58 23.01 -8.68
C GLY A 600 -31.67 23.96 -9.19
N GLY A 601 -31.39 24.71 -10.25
CA GLY A 601 -32.35 25.65 -10.84
C GLY A 601 -33.57 25.01 -11.54
N MET A 602 -33.52 23.73 -11.90
CA MET A 602 -34.68 22.98 -12.41
C MET A 602 -35.56 22.45 -11.27
N LEU A 603 -34.94 22.02 -10.17
CA LEU A 603 -35.60 21.46 -9.00
C LEU A 603 -36.29 22.54 -8.15
N GLU A 604 -35.69 23.72 -8.02
CA GLU A 604 -36.35 24.88 -7.40
C GLU A 604 -37.60 25.30 -8.18
N LYS A 605 -37.57 25.22 -9.52
CA LYS A 605 -38.73 25.52 -10.38
C LYS A 605 -39.83 24.46 -10.33
N LEU A 606 -39.52 23.23 -9.90
CA LEU A 606 -40.48 22.13 -9.75
C LEU A 606 -41.37 22.28 -8.49
N GLY A 607 -41.03 23.19 -7.57
CA GLY A 607 -41.91 23.53 -6.44
C GLY A 607 -42.06 22.42 -5.39
N LEU A 608 -40.98 21.68 -5.11
CA LEU A 608 -40.95 20.65 -4.06
C LEU A 608 -41.29 21.25 -2.68
N LYS A 609 -42.23 20.60 -1.99
CA LYS A 609 -42.56 20.96 -0.61
C LYS A 609 -41.60 20.29 0.36
N GLU A 610 -41.50 20.86 1.56
CA GLU A 610 -40.70 20.31 2.64
C GLU A 610 -41.12 18.87 2.96
N GLY A 611 -40.17 17.92 2.88
CA GLY A 611 -40.40 16.50 3.13
C GLY A 611 -40.86 15.67 1.92
N GLU A 612 -41.03 16.26 0.73
CA GLU A 612 -41.31 15.52 -0.50
C GLU A 612 -40.00 15.05 -1.17
N ALA A 613 -39.90 13.76 -1.48
CA ALA A 613 -38.78 13.19 -2.22
C ALA A 613 -39.06 13.16 -3.72
N ILE A 614 -38.01 13.35 -4.53
CA ILE A 614 -38.07 13.14 -5.97
C ILE A 614 -37.65 11.71 -6.27
N ILE A 615 -38.55 10.96 -6.90
CA ILE A 615 -38.29 9.60 -7.36
C ILE A 615 -38.54 9.58 -8.87
N HIS A 616 -37.48 9.56 -9.67
CA HIS A 616 -37.63 9.41 -11.11
C HIS A 616 -36.41 8.72 -11.75
N PRO A 617 -36.60 7.75 -12.67
CA PRO A 617 -35.51 6.96 -13.27
C PRO A 617 -34.42 7.77 -13.98
N TRP A 618 -34.72 9.00 -14.40
CA TRP A 618 -33.71 9.89 -15.00
C TRP A 618 -32.62 10.34 -14.04
N ILE A 619 -32.92 10.46 -12.73
CA ILE A 619 -31.96 10.89 -11.71
C ILE A 619 -30.93 9.80 -11.52
N ASN A 620 -31.37 8.54 -11.40
CA ASN A 620 -30.49 7.38 -11.32
C ASN A 620 -29.51 7.34 -12.51
N LYS A 621 -29.98 7.61 -13.74
CA LYS A 621 -29.12 7.69 -14.92
C LYS A 621 -28.16 8.88 -14.90
N ALA A 622 -28.57 10.03 -14.37
CA ALA A 622 -27.72 11.21 -14.24
C ALA A 622 -26.61 10.98 -13.20
N LEU A 623 -26.95 10.40 -12.05
CA LEU A 623 -26.02 10.01 -10.99
C LEU A 623 -25.04 8.95 -11.50
N GLU A 624 -25.51 7.92 -12.19
CA GLU A 624 -24.66 6.90 -12.82
C GLU A 624 -23.63 7.53 -13.77
N LYS A 625 -24.04 8.54 -14.55
CA LYS A 625 -23.14 9.26 -15.46
C LYS A 625 -22.12 10.13 -14.70
N ALA A 626 -22.52 10.72 -13.59
CA ALA A 626 -21.63 11.49 -12.72
C ALA A 626 -20.57 10.58 -12.07
N GLN A 627 -21.00 9.47 -11.44
CA GLN A 627 -20.10 8.46 -10.87
C GLN A 627 -19.09 7.94 -11.91
N LYS A 628 -19.55 7.59 -13.12
CA LYS A 628 -18.65 7.14 -14.20
C LYS A 628 -17.62 8.19 -14.60
N LYS A 629 -17.95 9.48 -14.51
CA LYS A 629 -17.01 10.57 -14.80
C LYS A 629 -15.97 10.72 -13.68
N VAL A 630 -16.36 10.53 -12.42
CA VAL A 630 -15.44 10.50 -11.27
C VAL A 630 -14.51 9.31 -11.37
N GLU A 631 -15.04 8.11 -11.61
CA GLU A 631 -14.26 6.88 -11.79
C GLU A 631 -13.23 7.02 -12.91
N ALA A 632 -13.62 7.56 -14.07
CA ALA A 632 -12.69 7.80 -15.18
C ALA A 632 -11.58 8.79 -14.82
N ARG A 633 -11.91 9.88 -14.12
CA ARG A 633 -10.91 10.85 -13.63
C ARG A 633 -9.93 10.20 -12.64
N ASN A 634 -10.45 9.43 -11.69
CA ASN A 634 -9.63 8.74 -10.69
C ASN A 634 -8.73 7.68 -11.35
N PHE A 635 -9.25 6.98 -12.36
CA PHE A 635 -8.47 6.05 -13.19
C PHE A 635 -7.35 6.77 -13.93
N ASP A 636 -7.62 7.90 -14.58
CA ASP A 636 -6.58 8.70 -15.27
C ASP A 636 -5.48 9.16 -14.31
N THR A 637 -5.84 9.61 -13.10
CA THR A 637 -4.88 9.97 -12.05
C THR A 637 -4.02 8.78 -11.65
N ARG A 638 -4.62 7.62 -11.32
CA ARG A 638 -3.87 6.40 -10.98
C ARG A 638 -2.97 5.94 -12.10
N LYS A 639 -3.46 5.98 -13.34
CA LYS A 639 -2.71 5.64 -14.55
C LYS A 639 -1.50 6.53 -14.74
N ASN A 640 -1.64 7.83 -14.51
CA ASN A 640 -0.50 8.74 -14.57
C ASN A 640 0.52 8.44 -13.47
N LEU A 641 0.08 8.17 -12.23
CA LEU A 641 1.00 7.78 -11.14
C LEU A 641 1.76 6.49 -11.45
N LEU A 642 1.08 5.48 -11.98
CA LEU A 642 1.72 4.24 -12.41
C LEU A 642 2.79 4.49 -13.47
N LYS A 643 2.57 5.38 -14.44
CA LYS A 643 3.56 5.68 -15.48
C LYS A 643 4.86 6.26 -14.92
N TYR A 644 4.79 7.11 -13.90
CA TYR A 644 5.99 7.62 -13.23
C TYR A 644 6.67 6.53 -12.41
N ASP A 645 5.90 5.74 -11.65
CA ASP A 645 6.47 4.62 -10.88
C ASP A 645 7.03 3.51 -11.78
N ASP A 646 6.52 3.31 -13.01
CA ASP A 646 7.08 2.33 -13.95
C ASP A 646 8.53 2.64 -14.31
N VAL A 647 8.90 3.92 -14.47
CA VAL A 647 10.28 4.35 -14.70
C VAL A 647 11.17 3.98 -13.53
N MET A 648 10.71 4.30 -12.33
CA MET A 648 11.36 3.97 -11.06
C MET A 648 11.49 2.47 -10.85
N ASN A 649 10.45 1.73 -11.20
CA ASN A 649 10.37 0.29 -11.02
C ASN A 649 11.33 -0.47 -11.95
N ASP A 650 11.53 0.01 -13.18
CA ASP A 650 12.50 -0.59 -14.10
C ASP A 650 13.93 -0.41 -13.57
N GLN A 651 14.29 0.77 -13.07
CA GLN A 651 15.59 0.98 -12.40
C GLN A 651 15.72 0.11 -11.14
N ARG A 652 14.68 0.08 -10.30
CA ARG A 652 14.64 -0.70 -9.05
C ARG A 652 14.84 -2.19 -9.29
N LYS A 653 14.24 -2.76 -10.34
CA LYS A 653 14.41 -4.18 -10.67
C LYS A 653 15.87 -4.51 -10.96
N GLU A 654 16.55 -3.68 -11.74
CA GLU A 654 17.96 -3.88 -12.07
C GLU A 654 18.83 -3.72 -10.82
N VAL A 655 18.61 -2.67 -10.02
CA VAL A 655 19.33 -2.44 -8.75
C VAL A 655 19.15 -3.61 -7.79
N TYR A 656 17.92 -4.07 -7.57
CA TYR A 656 17.64 -5.18 -6.65
C TYR A 656 18.20 -6.52 -7.17
N ALA A 657 18.14 -6.75 -8.48
CA ALA A 657 18.74 -7.93 -9.10
C ALA A 657 20.27 -7.94 -8.93
N GLN A 658 20.92 -6.81 -9.22
CA GLN A 658 22.37 -6.65 -9.09
C GLN A 658 22.81 -6.76 -7.63
N ARG A 659 22.11 -6.10 -6.70
CA ARG A 659 22.35 -6.19 -5.26
C ARG A 659 22.26 -7.63 -4.77
N LYS A 660 21.23 -8.38 -5.18
CA LYS A 660 21.07 -9.80 -4.84
C LYS A 660 22.19 -10.66 -5.43
N SER A 661 22.63 -10.35 -6.66
CA SER A 661 23.80 -11.01 -7.28
C SER A 661 25.06 -10.84 -6.44
N PHE A 662 25.35 -9.60 -5.99
CA PHE A 662 26.49 -9.34 -5.10
C PHE A 662 26.37 -10.07 -3.76
N MET A 663 25.18 -10.12 -3.16
CA MET A 663 24.94 -10.88 -1.93
C MET A 663 25.16 -12.39 -2.12
N GLN A 664 24.82 -12.94 -3.29
CA GLN A 664 24.97 -14.37 -3.62
C GLN A 664 26.40 -14.76 -4.02
N ALA A 665 27.16 -13.85 -4.61
CA ALA A 665 28.53 -14.09 -5.05
C ALA A 665 29.44 -14.49 -3.87
N GLN A 666 30.37 -15.42 -4.10
CA GLN A 666 31.36 -15.82 -3.09
C GLN A 666 32.32 -14.67 -2.77
N ASP A 667 32.78 -13.99 -3.82
CA ASP A 667 33.55 -12.75 -3.75
C ASP A 667 33.17 -11.82 -4.92
N VAL A 668 33.61 -10.57 -4.86
CA VAL A 668 33.29 -9.52 -5.86
C VAL A 668 34.55 -8.89 -6.45
N GLN A 669 35.69 -9.59 -6.38
CA GLN A 669 36.97 -8.99 -6.78
C GLN A 669 36.99 -8.58 -8.25
N GLU A 670 36.54 -9.45 -9.15
CA GLU A 670 36.53 -9.14 -10.58
C GLU A 670 35.70 -7.88 -10.87
N THR A 671 34.53 -7.77 -10.25
CA THR A 671 33.67 -6.59 -10.34
C THR A 671 34.37 -5.35 -9.81
N VAL A 672 34.97 -5.40 -8.62
CA VAL A 672 35.69 -4.25 -8.05
C VAL A 672 36.90 -3.84 -8.90
N ALA A 673 37.63 -4.80 -9.46
CA ALA A 673 38.76 -4.52 -10.34
C ALA A 673 38.32 -3.88 -11.66
N GLU A 674 37.19 -4.31 -12.22
CA GLU A 674 36.57 -3.68 -13.39
C GLU A 674 36.10 -2.26 -13.08
N MET A 675 35.41 -2.03 -11.96
CA MET A 675 35.01 -0.68 -11.52
C MET A 675 36.22 0.26 -11.40
N ARG A 676 37.32 -0.21 -10.81
CA ARG A 676 38.56 0.58 -10.69
C ARG A 676 39.16 0.91 -12.07
N ARG A 677 39.14 -0.03 -13.02
CA ARG A 677 39.62 0.23 -14.40
C ARG A 677 38.77 1.27 -15.08
N GLU A 678 37.44 1.14 -15.02
CA GLU A 678 36.50 2.08 -15.63
C GLU A 678 36.65 3.49 -15.02
N VAL A 679 36.81 3.61 -13.70
CA VAL A 679 37.05 4.91 -13.05
C VAL A 679 38.35 5.55 -13.54
N ILE A 680 39.42 4.78 -13.70
CA ILE A 680 40.69 5.29 -14.24
C ILE A 680 40.52 5.71 -15.71
N ASP A 681 39.80 4.92 -16.51
CA ASP A 681 39.49 5.25 -17.90
C ASP A 681 38.69 6.55 -18.00
N ASP A 682 37.64 6.72 -17.19
CA ASP A 682 36.80 7.92 -17.14
C ASP A 682 37.61 9.16 -16.70
N MET A 683 38.47 9.02 -15.69
CA MET A 683 39.38 10.10 -15.24
C MET A 683 40.34 10.54 -16.33
N VAL A 684 40.95 9.59 -17.05
CA VAL A 684 41.89 9.88 -18.13
C VAL A 684 41.16 10.50 -19.32
N ALA A 685 40.01 9.97 -19.73
CA ALA A 685 39.23 10.49 -20.85
C ALA A 685 38.72 11.92 -20.60
N ALA A 686 38.36 12.25 -19.36
CA ALA A 686 37.95 13.60 -18.98
C ALA A 686 39.11 14.61 -19.05
N ALA A 687 40.31 14.22 -18.62
CA ALA A 687 41.48 15.08 -18.60
C ALA A 687 42.24 15.13 -19.94
N ILE A 688 42.19 14.06 -20.72
CA ILE A 688 42.87 13.86 -22.00
C ILE A 688 41.83 13.39 -23.03
N PRO A 689 41.03 14.30 -23.61
CA PRO A 689 40.01 13.92 -24.57
C PRO A 689 40.60 13.32 -25.84
N GLU A 690 39.89 12.37 -26.46
CA GLU A 690 40.34 11.75 -27.70
C GLU A 690 40.60 12.80 -28.80
N ASN A 691 41.79 12.74 -29.41
CA ASN A 691 42.26 13.67 -30.45
C ASN A 691 42.53 15.12 -29.99
N ALA A 692 42.56 15.40 -28.69
CA ALA A 692 42.98 16.70 -28.17
C ALA A 692 44.51 16.87 -28.29
N TYR A 693 44.95 18.09 -28.58
CA TYR A 693 46.38 18.41 -28.60
C TYR A 693 46.95 18.39 -27.15
N PRO A 694 48.24 18.05 -26.95
CA PRO A 694 48.84 18.00 -25.62
C PRO A 694 48.70 19.28 -24.78
N GLU A 695 48.57 20.45 -25.43
CA GLU A 695 48.35 21.72 -24.75
C GLU A 695 46.93 21.88 -24.16
N GLN A 696 46.00 21.02 -24.54
CA GLN A 696 44.61 21.02 -24.05
C GLN A 696 44.37 19.99 -22.95
N TRP A 697 45.40 19.24 -22.55
CA TRP A 697 45.28 18.22 -21.52
C TRP A 697 45.27 18.86 -20.12
N ASP A 698 44.33 18.46 -19.28
CA ASP A 698 44.29 18.86 -17.87
C ASP A 698 45.08 17.87 -17.00
N VAL A 699 46.40 17.89 -17.15
CA VAL A 699 47.29 16.94 -16.47
C VAL A 699 47.41 17.23 -14.97
N GLU A 700 47.27 18.49 -14.57
CA GLU A 700 47.28 18.91 -13.16
C GLU A 700 45.99 18.48 -12.45
N GLY A 701 44.84 18.63 -13.10
CA GLY A 701 43.56 18.09 -12.63
C GLY A 701 43.59 16.57 -12.51
N LEU A 702 44.13 15.86 -13.51
CA LEU A 702 44.29 14.41 -13.47
C LEU A 702 45.16 13.95 -12.29
N GLN A 703 46.32 14.59 -12.06
CA GLN A 703 47.18 14.25 -10.92
C GLN A 703 46.46 14.47 -9.58
N SER A 704 45.70 15.55 -9.45
CA SER A 704 44.93 15.86 -8.24
C SER A 704 43.83 14.82 -7.99
N ARG A 705 43.07 14.43 -9.03
CA ARG A 705 42.02 13.40 -8.95
C ARG A 705 42.58 12.01 -8.66
N VAL A 706 43.76 11.66 -9.20
CA VAL A 706 44.48 10.41 -8.88
C VAL A 706 44.81 10.35 -7.39
N MET A 707 45.29 11.45 -6.81
CA MET A 707 45.54 11.50 -5.37
C MET A 707 44.25 11.45 -4.55
N GLU A 708 43.20 12.18 -4.96
CA GLU A 708 41.92 12.23 -4.27
C GLU A 708 41.19 10.88 -4.26
N ILE A 709 41.15 10.16 -5.39
CA ILE A 709 40.41 8.90 -5.52
C ILE A 709 41.29 7.72 -5.12
N LEU A 710 42.47 7.58 -5.73
CA LEU A 710 43.31 6.39 -5.54
C LEU A 710 44.24 6.51 -4.32
N GLY A 711 44.40 7.70 -3.74
CA GLY A 711 45.35 7.94 -2.66
C GLY A 711 46.81 7.72 -3.09
N LEU A 712 47.12 7.94 -4.38
CA LEU A 712 48.44 7.72 -4.96
C LEU A 712 49.06 9.04 -5.39
N ASP A 713 50.27 9.31 -4.90
CA ASP A 713 51.09 10.44 -5.35
C ASP A 713 51.91 10.00 -6.57
N LEU A 714 51.33 10.14 -7.77
CA LEU A 714 51.96 9.77 -9.05
C LEU A 714 52.40 11.04 -9.80
N PRO A 715 53.60 11.04 -10.42
CA PRO A 715 54.11 12.20 -11.16
C PRO A 715 53.52 12.29 -12.58
N VAL A 716 52.20 12.41 -12.70
CA VAL A 716 51.47 12.42 -13.99
C VAL A 716 51.91 13.59 -14.88
N VAL A 717 52.18 14.75 -14.27
CA VAL A 717 52.70 15.94 -14.98
C VAL A 717 54.11 15.72 -15.54
N GLU A 718 54.92 14.86 -14.92
CA GLU A 718 56.24 14.52 -15.46
C GLU A 718 56.10 13.54 -16.63
N TRP A 719 55.18 12.58 -16.52
CA TRP A 719 54.90 11.63 -17.60
C TRP A 719 54.41 12.33 -18.88
N SER A 720 53.52 13.32 -18.77
CA SER A 720 53.03 14.02 -19.96
C SER A 720 54.10 14.78 -20.75
N ARG A 721 55.28 15.02 -20.16
CA ARG A 721 56.43 15.69 -20.81
C ARG A 721 57.40 14.72 -21.48
N GLU A 722 57.21 13.41 -21.32
CA GLU A 722 58.05 12.39 -21.95
C GLU A 722 57.73 12.27 -23.45
N GLU A 723 58.76 12.08 -24.29
CA GLU A 723 58.58 11.92 -25.73
C GLU A 723 57.84 10.61 -26.06
N GLY A 724 56.75 10.71 -26.83
CA GLY A 724 55.99 9.54 -27.31
C GLY A 724 54.94 9.02 -26.34
N ILE A 725 54.59 9.79 -25.29
CA ILE A 725 53.48 9.47 -24.40
C ILE A 725 52.15 9.99 -24.98
N ASP A 726 51.21 9.07 -25.08
CA ASP A 726 49.80 9.30 -25.37
C ASP A 726 48.93 8.90 -24.16
N GLU A 727 47.64 9.15 -24.30
CA GLU A 727 46.58 8.80 -23.36
C GLU A 727 46.67 7.33 -22.88
N THR A 728 46.97 6.40 -23.78
CA THR A 728 47.05 4.95 -23.51
C THR A 728 48.17 4.66 -22.52
N GLN A 729 49.35 5.26 -22.69
CA GLN A 729 50.46 4.98 -21.78
C GLN A 729 50.26 5.62 -20.40
N ILE A 730 49.63 6.80 -20.32
CA ILE A 730 49.28 7.42 -19.03
C ILE A 730 48.27 6.52 -18.30
N ARG A 731 47.23 6.06 -19.00
CA ARG A 731 46.23 5.13 -18.48
C ARG A 731 46.85 3.82 -17.96
N GLU A 732 47.68 3.17 -18.76
CA GLU A 732 48.34 1.92 -18.38
C GLU A 732 49.23 2.09 -17.14
N ARG A 733 50.00 3.18 -17.04
CA ARG A 733 50.86 3.47 -15.89
C ARG A 733 50.05 3.70 -14.61
N ILE A 734 48.96 4.47 -14.68
CA ILE A 734 48.06 4.70 -13.53
C ILE A 734 47.43 3.38 -13.09
N LEU A 735 46.95 2.57 -14.04
CA LEU A 735 46.33 1.28 -13.77
C LEU A 735 47.31 0.30 -13.09
N GLU A 736 48.53 0.16 -13.62
CA GLU A 736 49.55 -0.72 -13.04
C GLU A 736 49.91 -0.29 -11.61
N ALA A 737 50.05 1.01 -11.36
CA ALA A 737 50.31 1.55 -10.03
C ALA A 737 49.13 1.28 -9.07
N ALA A 738 47.89 1.45 -9.54
CA ALA A 738 46.69 1.20 -8.75
C ALA A 738 46.53 -0.29 -8.39
N GLU A 739 46.70 -1.20 -9.35
CA GLU A 739 46.64 -2.65 -9.11
C GLU A 739 47.74 -3.12 -8.14
N THR A 740 48.95 -2.59 -8.29
CA THR A 740 50.08 -2.92 -7.40
C THR A 740 49.81 -2.46 -5.97
N SER A 741 49.33 -1.21 -5.80
CA SER A 741 48.96 -0.67 -4.48
C SER A 741 47.82 -1.46 -3.84
N TYR A 742 46.81 -1.82 -4.63
CA TYR A 742 45.68 -2.60 -4.16
C TYR A 742 46.09 -4.01 -3.72
N ALA A 743 46.91 -4.70 -4.51
CA ALA A 743 47.43 -6.02 -4.17
C ALA A 743 48.26 -6.00 -2.88
N ALA A 744 49.08 -4.97 -2.68
CA ALA A 744 49.84 -4.78 -1.45
C ALA A 744 48.92 -4.57 -0.22
N ARG A 745 47.84 -3.79 -0.38
CA ARG A 745 46.84 -3.59 0.68
C ARG A 745 46.08 -4.87 1.01
N ALA A 746 45.63 -5.61 -0.01
CA ALA A 746 44.95 -6.88 0.17
C ALA A 746 45.84 -7.90 0.91
N ALA A 747 47.15 -7.91 0.61
CA ALA A 747 48.12 -8.75 1.33
C ALA A 747 48.29 -8.32 2.80
N ASN A 748 48.30 -7.01 3.09
CA ASN A 748 48.44 -6.48 4.46
C ASN A 748 47.21 -6.76 5.34
N ILE A 749 46.01 -6.67 4.78
CA ILE A 749 44.74 -6.95 5.48
C ILE A 749 44.48 -8.46 5.59
N GLY A 750 44.98 -9.23 4.61
CA GLY A 750 44.70 -10.65 4.41
C GLY A 750 43.65 -10.86 3.33
N ILE A 751 43.91 -11.76 2.38
CA ILE A 751 43.12 -11.92 1.15
C ILE A 751 41.64 -12.27 1.46
N GLU A 752 41.39 -13.25 2.32
CA GLU A 752 40.03 -13.67 2.67
C GLU A 752 39.24 -12.53 3.31
N ARG A 753 39.89 -11.80 4.22
CA ARG A 753 39.29 -10.65 4.90
C ARG A 753 39.03 -9.49 3.94
N MET A 754 39.93 -9.27 2.97
CA MET A 754 39.75 -8.25 1.94
C MET A 754 38.52 -8.55 1.08
N ARG A 755 38.23 -9.83 0.76
CA ARG A 755 37.01 -10.22 0.03
C ARG A 755 35.73 -9.87 0.77
N GLU A 756 35.73 -10.05 2.09
CA GLU A 756 34.58 -9.63 2.92
C GLU A 756 34.42 -8.11 2.94
N VAL A 757 35.54 -7.36 3.07
CA VAL A 757 35.54 -5.90 3.05
C VAL A 757 35.05 -5.36 1.70
N GLU A 758 35.55 -5.90 0.59
CA GLU A 758 35.11 -5.57 -0.78
C GLU A 758 33.60 -5.69 -0.90
N LYS A 759 33.04 -6.83 -0.48
CA LYS A 759 31.62 -7.13 -0.59
C LYS A 759 30.76 -6.24 0.33
N SER A 760 31.16 -6.09 1.60
CA SER A 760 30.42 -5.27 2.56
C SER A 760 30.43 -3.79 2.17
N LEU A 761 31.58 -3.27 1.73
CA LEU A 761 31.71 -1.88 1.34
C LEU A 761 30.96 -1.59 0.03
N LEU A 762 31.07 -2.48 -0.97
CA LEU A 762 30.31 -2.38 -2.22
C LEU A 762 28.80 -2.27 -1.95
N LEU A 763 28.25 -3.15 -1.11
CA LEU A 763 26.82 -3.12 -0.76
C LEU A 763 26.44 -1.84 0.01
N MET A 764 27.30 -1.38 0.93
CA MET A 764 27.06 -0.16 1.70
C MET A 764 27.06 1.09 0.80
N VAL A 765 28.05 1.20 -0.09
CA VAL A 765 28.13 2.30 -1.07
C VAL A 765 26.92 2.24 -2.00
N PHE A 766 26.61 1.07 -2.56
CA PHE A 766 25.46 0.92 -3.45
C PHE A 766 24.14 1.36 -2.78
N ASP A 767 23.89 0.92 -1.55
CA ASP A 767 22.70 1.30 -0.79
C ASP A 767 22.66 2.80 -0.48
N LYS A 768 23.82 3.45 -0.29
CA LYS A 768 23.91 4.90 -0.09
C LYS A 768 23.54 5.65 -1.38
N VAL A 769 24.26 5.40 -2.47
CA VAL A 769 24.05 6.15 -3.73
C VAL A 769 22.64 5.92 -4.28
N TRP A 770 22.09 4.71 -4.08
CA TRP A 770 20.71 4.43 -4.44
C TRP A 770 19.69 5.26 -3.64
N LYS A 771 19.90 5.47 -2.34
CA LYS A 771 19.01 6.33 -1.52
C LYS A 771 19.07 7.78 -1.97
N ASP A 772 20.28 8.27 -2.25
CA ASP A 772 20.48 9.65 -2.73
C ASP A 772 19.79 9.84 -4.08
N HIS A 773 19.90 8.85 -4.98
CA HIS A 773 19.18 8.83 -6.25
C HIS A 773 17.66 8.78 -6.09
N LEU A 774 17.12 7.99 -5.15
CA LEU A 774 15.69 7.99 -4.84
C LEU A 774 15.20 9.38 -4.42
N LEU A 775 15.97 10.08 -3.59
CA LEU A 775 15.67 11.45 -3.17
C LEU A 775 15.68 12.41 -4.37
N SER A 776 16.69 12.34 -5.24
CA SER A 776 16.76 13.15 -6.46
C SER A 776 15.57 12.91 -7.39
N LEU A 777 15.08 11.68 -7.49
CA LEU A 777 13.92 11.35 -8.34
C LEU A 777 12.59 11.84 -7.76
N ASP A 778 12.47 11.84 -6.43
CA ASP A 778 11.31 12.45 -5.75
C ASP A 778 11.29 13.96 -6.02
N HIS A 779 12.44 14.64 -5.91
CA HIS A 779 12.59 16.05 -6.28
C HIS A 779 12.27 16.31 -7.76
N LEU A 780 12.81 15.48 -8.67
CA LEU A 780 12.57 15.59 -10.11
C LEU A 780 11.08 15.46 -10.44
N ARG A 781 10.40 14.48 -9.83
CA ARG A 781 8.97 14.21 -10.06
C ARG A 781 8.11 15.41 -9.66
N GLN A 782 8.47 16.12 -8.59
CA GLN A 782 7.75 17.32 -8.15
C GLN A 782 8.02 18.52 -9.06
N GLY A 783 9.26 18.68 -9.56
CA GLY A 783 9.66 19.80 -10.40
C GLY A 783 9.29 19.68 -11.89
N ILE A 784 9.03 18.47 -12.40
CA ILE A 784 8.87 18.23 -13.85
C ILE A 784 7.64 18.93 -14.45
N GLY A 785 6.61 19.21 -13.64
CA GLY A 785 5.40 19.91 -14.09
C GLY A 785 5.68 21.31 -14.66
N LEU A 786 6.74 21.98 -14.18
CA LEU A 786 7.14 23.30 -14.64
C LEU A 786 7.80 23.26 -16.04
N ARG A 787 8.42 22.13 -16.41
CA ARG A 787 9.01 21.93 -17.74
C ARG A 787 7.95 21.67 -18.83
N ALA A 788 6.70 21.42 -18.44
CA ALA A 788 5.56 21.21 -19.35
C ALA A 788 5.19 22.46 -20.18
N TYR A 789 5.63 23.65 -19.77
CA TYR A 789 5.34 24.92 -20.48
C TYR A 789 5.94 24.96 -21.89
N GLY A 790 6.93 24.11 -22.21
CA GLY A 790 7.57 24.00 -23.53
C GLY A 790 6.83 23.14 -24.57
N GLN A 791 5.56 22.78 -24.39
CA GLN A 791 4.79 21.83 -25.24
C GLN A 791 5.39 20.42 -25.35
N ARG A 792 6.28 20.03 -24.43
CA ARG A 792 6.84 18.67 -24.35
C ARG A 792 6.07 17.83 -23.33
N ASP A 793 5.98 16.53 -23.58
CA ASP A 793 5.33 15.59 -22.66
C ASP A 793 6.18 15.43 -21.39
N PRO A 794 5.70 15.86 -20.20
CA PRO A 794 6.47 15.82 -18.96
C PRO A 794 6.97 14.41 -18.60
N LEU A 795 6.25 13.37 -18.99
CA LEU A 795 6.65 12.00 -18.70
C LEU A 795 7.90 11.60 -19.50
N ASN A 796 8.04 12.06 -20.74
CA ASN A 796 9.21 11.73 -21.56
C ASN A 796 10.45 12.47 -21.07
N GLU A 797 10.29 13.74 -20.68
CA GLU A 797 11.36 14.51 -20.02
C GLU A 797 11.77 13.85 -18.70
N TYR A 798 10.80 13.46 -17.86
CA TYR A 798 11.07 12.71 -16.63
C TYR A 798 11.85 11.42 -16.90
N LYS A 799 11.47 10.64 -17.92
CA LYS A 799 12.19 9.40 -18.30
C LYS A 799 13.62 9.66 -18.71
N SER A 800 13.85 10.68 -19.54
CA SER A 800 15.20 11.02 -20.02
C SER A 800 16.09 11.43 -18.85
N GLU A 801 15.59 12.33 -18.00
CA GLU A 801 16.36 12.85 -16.87
C GLU A 801 16.58 11.81 -15.78
N ALA A 802 15.56 10.99 -15.48
CA ALA A 802 15.70 9.88 -14.55
C ALA A 802 16.73 8.85 -15.04
N PHE A 803 16.87 8.64 -16.35
CA PHE A 803 17.89 7.77 -16.92
C PHE A 803 19.30 8.36 -16.82
N ASN A 804 19.45 9.67 -17.07
CA ASN A 804 20.72 10.38 -16.88
C ASN A 804 21.18 10.34 -15.42
N LEU A 805 20.28 10.64 -14.48
CA LEU A 805 20.51 10.52 -13.05
C LEU A 805 20.93 9.11 -12.65
N PHE A 806 20.28 8.08 -13.22
CA PHE A 806 20.62 6.69 -12.93
C PHE A 806 22.04 6.31 -13.42
N ASN A 807 22.43 6.74 -14.61
CA ASN A 807 23.79 6.51 -15.10
C ASN A 807 24.84 7.27 -14.28
N ALA A 808 24.53 8.51 -13.87
CA ALA A 808 25.40 9.29 -12.97
C ALA A 808 25.57 8.58 -11.62
N MET A 809 24.49 8.07 -11.03
CA MET A 809 24.51 7.27 -9.80
C MET A 809 25.36 6.01 -9.95
N LEU A 810 25.28 5.30 -11.09
CA LEU A 810 26.15 4.15 -11.35
C LEU A 810 27.63 4.55 -11.44
N GLY A 811 27.93 5.68 -12.08
CA GLY A 811 29.28 6.25 -12.11
C GLY A 811 29.81 6.59 -10.71
N GLU A 812 29.02 7.30 -9.92
CA GLU A 812 29.33 7.66 -8.53
C GLU A 812 29.56 6.41 -7.66
N MET A 813 28.73 5.38 -7.80
CA MET A 813 28.92 4.10 -7.11
C MET A 813 30.29 3.49 -7.41
N ARG A 814 30.74 3.50 -8.67
CA ARG A 814 32.07 2.97 -9.05
C ARG A 814 33.20 3.81 -8.48
N GLU A 815 33.09 5.14 -8.57
CA GLU A 815 34.09 6.07 -8.04
C GLU A 815 34.22 5.93 -6.52
N GLU A 816 33.11 6.00 -5.78
CA GLU A 816 33.09 5.89 -4.33
C GLU A 816 33.60 4.53 -3.87
N THR A 817 33.15 3.43 -4.49
CA THR A 817 33.64 2.08 -4.15
C THR A 817 35.15 2.00 -4.34
N THR A 818 35.68 2.53 -5.46
CA THR A 818 37.12 2.54 -5.75
C THR A 818 37.86 3.40 -4.73
N ARG A 819 37.36 4.61 -4.44
CA ARG A 819 37.93 5.58 -3.50
C ARG A 819 38.08 4.98 -2.11
N TRP A 820 36.99 4.47 -1.55
CA TRP A 820 37.00 3.87 -0.22
C TRP A 820 37.92 2.65 -0.15
N LEU A 821 37.87 1.74 -1.12
CA LEU A 821 38.74 0.56 -1.12
C LEU A 821 40.22 0.90 -1.31
N MET A 822 40.53 1.95 -2.08
CA MET A 822 41.89 2.47 -2.26
C MET A 822 42.37 3.35 -1.11
N GLN A 823 41.56 3.63 -0.10
CA GLN A 823 41.95 4.47 1.05
C GLN A 823 41.75 3.80 2.40
N VAL A 824 41.00 2.70 2.44
CA VAL A 824 40.80 1.89 3.63
C VAL A 824 42.15 1.47 4.23
N ASN A 825 42.33 1.84 5.50
CA ASN A 825 43.43 1.42 6.35
C ASN A 825 42.85 0.67 7.55
N LEU A 826 42.67 -0.64 7.42
CA LEU A 826 42.25 -1.50 8.53
C LEU A 826 43.49 -2.09 9.19
N GLY A 827 43.66 -1.84 10.50
CA GLY A 827 44.63 -2.56 11.29
C GLY A 827 44.28 -4.06 11.37
N PRO A 828 45.27 -4.96 11.54
CA PRO A 828 45.04 -6.41 11.58
C PRO A 828 44.04 -6.87 12.66
N ASP A 829 43.82 -6.08 13.72
CA ASP A 829 42.90 -6.38 14.83
C ASP A 829 41.65 -5.48 14.90
N ALA A 830 41.40 -4.61 13.91
CA ALA A 830 40.23 -3.72 13.94
C ALA A 830 38.93 -4.52 13.78
N PRO A 831 37.88 -4.32 14.60
CA PRO A 831 36.59 -4.97 14.39
C PRO A 831 35.98 -4.53 13.06
N MET A 832 35.30 -5.45 12.37
CA MET A 832 34.63 -5.15 11.11
C MET A 832 33.60 -4.04 11.34
N PRO A 833 33.48 -3.05 10.43
CA PRO A 833 32.33 -2.16 10.44
C PRO A 833 31.08 -3.00 10.17
N SER A 834 30.35 -3.34 11.24
CA SER A 834 29.00 -3.89 11.11
C SER A 834 28.10 -2.75 10.65
N PRO A 835 27.36 -2.89 9.55
CA PRO A 835 26.39 -1.87 9.18
C PRO A 835 25.42 -1.67 10.34
N GLU A 836 25.25 -0.43 10.78
CA GLU A 836 24.24 -0.13 11.78
C GLU A 836 22.86 -0.55 11.23
N PRO A 837 21.99 -1.14 12.05
CA PRO A 837 20.65 -1.49 11.59
C PRO A 837 19.96 -0.23 11.09
N VAL A 838 19.39 -0.31 9.88
CA VAL A 838 18.64 0.80 9.28
C VAL A 838 17.55 1.23 10.26
N SER A 839 17.67 2.45 10.79
CA SER A 839 16.68 3.02 11.70
C SER A 839 15.44 3.40 10.90
N ILE A 840 14.42 2.55 10.97
CA ILE A 840 13.10 2.81 10.37
C ILE A 840 12.33 3.68 11.36
N LEU A 841 12.12 4.96 11.02
CA LEU A 841 11.34 5.89 11.84
C LEU A 841 9.84 5.72 11.60
N ASP A 842 9.44 5.57 10.33
CA ASP A 842 8.03 5.48 9.93
C ASP A 842 7.82 4.50 8.77
N ALA A 843 6.86 3.59 8.92
CA ALA A 843 6.27 2.81 7.82
C ALA A 843 4.87 3.39 7.54
N ARG A 844 4.70 4.07 6.39
CA ARG A 844 3.43 4.72 6.05
C ARG A 844 2.45 3.70 5.49
N HIS A 845 1.42 3.36 6.26
CA HIS A 845 0.28 2.59 5.77
C HIS A 845 -0.72 3.51 5.03
N PRO A 846 -1.34 3.06 3.94
CA PRO A 846 -2.52 3.73 3.38
C PRO A 846 -3.62 3.78 4.45
N ALA A 847 -4.05 4.98 4.85
CA ALA A 847 -5.20 5.14 5.73
C ALA A 847 -6.52 5.08 4.91
N PRO A 848 -7.63 4.56 5.48
CA PRO A 848 -8.93 4.66 4.85
C PRO A 848 -9.40 6.12 4.81
N ASP A 849 -9.80 6.52 3.61
CA ASP A 849 -10.28 7.82 3.14
C ASP A 849 -11.05 8.66 4.19
N SER A 850 -10.52 9.84 4.52
CA SER A 850 -11.20 10.90 5.27
C SER A 850 -11.68 12.01 4.33
N GLY A 851 -12.36 11.67 3.24
CA GLY A 851 -13.53 12.40 2.72
C GLY A 851 -13.41 13.87 2.30
N ASP A 852 -12.25 14.41 1.93
CA ASP A 852 -12.15 15.78 1.37
C ASP A 852 -11.52 15.81 -0.04
N PRO A 853 -12.30 16.02 -1.12
CA PRO A 853 -11.81 15.96 -2.51
C PRO A 853 -11.32 17.30 -3.09
N LEU A 854 -11.13 18.36 -2.29
CA LEU A 854 -10.87 19.72 -2.82
C LEU A 854 -9.43 20.24 -2.71
N LEU A 855 -8.47 19.44 -2.23
CA LEU A 855 -7.05 19.81 -2.22
C LEU A 855 -6.26 18.85 -3.11
N GLY A 856 -5.81 19.37 -4.26
CA GLY A 856 -4.89 18.65 -5.14
C GLY A 856 -3.60 18.32 -4.40
N TYR A 857 -3.20 17.04 -4.50
CA TYR A 857 -1.87 16.45 -4.25
C TYR A 857 -1.06 16.78 -2.97
N ASP A 858 -1.46 17.75 -2.13
CA ASP A 858 -0.67 18.27 -1.01
C ASP A 858 -1.30 18.08 0.39
N ALA A 859 -2.53 17.57 0.51
CA ALA A 859 -3.28 17.62 1.78
C ALA A 859 -3.68 16.29 2.43
N ALA A 860 -3.21 15.14 1.93
CA ALA A 860 -3.46 13.83 2.55
C ALA A 860 -2.30 13.33 3.44
N LEU A 861 -1.38 14.22 3.82
CA LEU A 861 -0.19 13.91 4.61
C LEU A 861 -0.23 14.66 5.93
N GLY A 862 -0.95 14.13 6.92
CA GLY A 862 -0.92 14.70 8.26
C GLY A 862 -2.05 14.28 9.18
N GLU A 863 -2.32 12.98 9.33
CA GLU A 863 -3.24 12.55 10.40
C GLU A 863 -2.83 11.24 11.06
N TYR A 864 -1.72 11.27 11.81
CA TYR A 864 -1.56 10.44 13.00
C TYR A 864 -0.76 11.24 14.04
N GLY A 865 -1.49 11.90 14.94
CA GLY A 865 -0.90 12.41 16.17
C GLY A 865 -0.42 11.23 17.03
N ASN A 866 0.77 11.37 17.59
CA ASN A 866 1.39 10.46 18.56
C ASN A 866 0.40 10.06 19.69
N ALA A 867 -0.34 8.98 19.50
CA ALA A 867 -0.74 8.14 20.60
C ALA A 867 0.51 7.33 20.97
N ALA A 868 1.32 7.88 21.86
CA ALA A 868 2.40 7.13 22.48
C ALA A 868 1.82 5.78 22.92
N PRO A 869 2.34 4.64 22.42
CA PRO A 869 1.91 3.36 22.92
C PRO A 869 2.18 3.38 24.42
N LEU A 870 1.17 2.99 25.20
CA LEU A 870 1.40 2.48 26.55
C LEU A 870 2.41 1.35 26.37
N ALA A 871 3.69 1.69 26.49
CA ALA A 871 4.78 0.73 26.55
C ALA A 871 4.33 -0.29 27.57
N ALA A 872 4.13 -1.54 27.13
CA ALA A 872 3.93 -2.66 28.01
C ALA A 872 5.05 -2.58 29.03
N ALA A 873 4.68 -2.17 30.26
CA ALA A 873 5.64 -1.90 31.29
C ALA A 873 6.39 -3.21 31.52
N ARG A 874 7.69 -3.24 31.20
CA ARG A 874 8.59 -4.22 31.80
C ARG A 874 8.38 -4.08 33.30
N VAL A 875 7.72 -5.05 33.92
CA VAL A 875 7.68 -5.18 35.36
C VAL A 875 9.14 -5.23 35.78
N ALA A 876 9.59 -4.25 36.55
CA ALA A 876 10.93 -4.27 37.12
C ALA A 876 11.07 -5.62 37.84
N GLU A 877 12.11 -6.40 37.48
CA GLU A 877 12.35 -7.71 38.08
C GLU A 877 12.29 -7.61 39.61
N GLY A 878 11.38 -8.36 40.23
CA GLY A 878 11.23 -8.43 41.68
C GLY A 878 10.20 -7.48 42.33
N VAL A 879 9.25 -6.91 41.57
CA VAL A 879 8.05 -6.23 42.13
C VAL A 879 6.84 -7.16 42.04
N ASP A 880 6.29 -7.56 43.20
CA ASP A 880 5.07 -8.37 43.30
C ASP A 880 3.86 -7.45 43.56
N PRO A 881 2.86 -7.40 42.66
CA PRO A 881 1.62 -6.63 42.86
C PRO A 881 0.82 -7.02 44.11
N HIS A 882 1.07 -8.20 44.69
CA HIS A 882 0.38 -8.70 45.88
C HIS A 882 1.17 -8.54 47.18
N ASP A 883 2.44 -8.07 47.12
CA ASP A 883 3.26 -7.80 48.30
C ASP A 883 3.72 -6.33 48.35
N PRO A 884 3.08 -5.48 49.18
CA PRO A 884 3.42 -4.07 49.35
C PRO A 884 4.86 -3.79 49.76
N SER A 885 5.58 -4.78 50.34
CA SER A 885 6.98 -4.61 50.75
C SER A 885 7.96 -4.55 49.57
N THR A 886 7.53 -4.96 48.38
CA THR A 886 8.33 -4.94 47.15
C THR A 886 8.10 -3.69 46.28
N TRP A 887 7.14 -2.84 46.66
CA TRP A 887 6.70 -1.71 45.83
C TRP A 887 7.67 -0.53 45.83
N ASP A 888 8.58 -0.45 46.80
CA ASP A 888 9.66 0.52 46.89
C ASP A 888 10.61 0.49 45.67
N ARG A 889 10.72 -0.68 45.03
CA ARG A 889 11.50 -0.90 43.80
C ARG A 889 10.80 -0.40 42.54
N THR A 890 9.56 0.10 42.64
CA THR A 890 8.81 0.62 41.50
C THR A 890 9.42 1.95 41.00
N PRO A 891 9.80 2.07 39.72
CA PRO A 891 10.29 3.33 39.16
C PRO A 891 9.27 4.47 39.33
N ARG A 892 9.73 5.67 39.71
CA ARG A 892 8.87 6.82 40.08
C ARG A 892 7.79 7.16 39.03
N ASN A 893 8.08 6.97 37.74
CA ASN A 893 7.16 7.28 36.63
C ASN A 893 6.36 6.07 36.11
N ALA A 894 6.60 4.87 36.63
CA ALA A 894 5.87 3.66 36.25
C ALA A 894 4.45 3.62 36.89
N PRO A 895 3.50 2.83 36.34
CA PRO A 895 2.20 2.58 36.97
C PRO A 895 2.39 2.05 38.39
N CYS A 896 1.57 2.52 39.34
CA CYS A 896 1.64 2.04 40.71
C CYS A 896 1.14 0.58 40.80
N PRO A 897 1.86 -0.34 41.49
CA PRO A 897 1.51 -1.76 41.56
C PRO A 897 0.15 -2.04 42.24
N CYS A 898 -0.40 -1.06 42.97
CA CYS A 898 -1.71 -1.16 43.61
C CYS A 898 -2.91 -1.15 42.64
N GLY A 899 -2.69 -1.03 41.33
CA GLY A 899 -3.75 -1.01 40.32
C GLY A 899 -4.53 0.32 40.24
N SER A 900 -4.07 1.39 40.92
CA SER A 900 -4.79 2.68 40.97
C SER A 900 -4.82 3.48 39.66
N GLY A 901 -4.15 3.01 38.60
CA GLY A 901 -3.99 3.74 37.33
C GLY A 901 -3.12 4.99 37.40
N LYS A 902 -2.59 5.36 38.58
CA LYS A 902 -1.70 6.51 38.79
C LYS A 902 -0.23 6.10 38.73
N LYS A 903 0.67 7.02 38.36
CA LYS A 903 2.13 6.82 38.46
C LYS A 903 2.55 6.64 39.93
N TYR A 904 3.56 5.81 40.21
CA TYR A 904 4.02 5.50 41.57
C TYR A 904 4.28 6.75 42.42
N LYS A 905 4.96 7.76 41.87
CA LYS A 905 5.22 9.06 42.54
C LYS A 905 3.97 9.87 42.95
N HIS A 906 2.81 9.56 42.37
CA HIS A 906 1.53 10.21 42.66
C HIS A 906 0.59 9.31 43.48
N CYS A 907 1.07 8.14 43.90
CA CYS A 907 0.37 7.17 44.73
C CYS A 907 1.28 6.77 45.90
N HIS A 908 1.72 5.51 45.98
CA HIS A 908 2.52 4.97 47.11
C HIS A 908 3.95 5.53 47.20
N GLY A 909 4.45 6.23 46.18
CA GLY A 909 5.70 6.98 46.19
C GLY A 909 5.57 8.46 46.58
N ARG A 910 4.41 8.88 47.14
CA ARG A 910 4.24 10.20 47.79
C ARG A 910 4.84 10.14 49.20
N ALA A 911 6.16 10.23 49.29
CA ALA A 911 6.87 10.56 50.53
C ALA A 911 7.69 11.83 50.29
#